data_AF-R8QZU7-F1
#
_entry.id   AF-R8QZU7-F1
#
_cell.length_a   1.000
_cell.length_b   1.000
_cell.length_c   1.000
_cell.angle_alpha   90.00
_cell.angle_beta   90.00
_cell.angle_gamma   90.00
#
_symmetry.space_group_name_H-M   'P 1'
#
loop_
_entity.id
_entity.type
_entity.pdbx_description
1 polymer ?
#
loop_
_entity_poly.entity_id
_entity_poly.type
_entity_poly.pdbx_seq_one_letter_code
_entity_poly.pdbx_strand_id
1 'polypeptide(L)'
;MKQIWRIYKTDLRNVAKHWAAIVIVLGLMILPSLYAWFNIKASWDPYGNTKGIQIAVSNQDVGSNLRGKDINIGEEIVDSLKKDKNFGWKFVDEKQAIYGVERGDYSASITIPKDFSEKIATVLNENPQKPEIDYYVNEKVNAIAPKITAKGASGLTEEVSKNFVKTANGEIFKIFNDLGIDLETNLPSIEKVKDLVFKLEAQFPEMNTLVDKALDDATRAEDIVKVAQKDLPVVESVINDGQEALANLDKFFANQDQTLKNAPGTIRNDLVVAQGVMDSAAAFTDFLMNPGVDLAIPDLSGMNGLPEFPARPDLSKLNSDGYKNIAQNINQTVNNVLSSSRAGTAYAQSVMDGLQNGSVDPEIAKKNISTISNNLQTHIDNLSYVIDVMARLEQGAQTEFGQNFFKTRKEHLTDIKNGQQDLNNRFKRLNDLISTGQEVKQDVRDGINQKLNETNALIDRAEKDYNETFVADYQKAVSTVDQAKVDANAAYDNAKADYDKAKNGLEGAKADLQKAKEDIQNKGVNGLDSTKVALNSLNGQFQSGIGLIDDMIPVLESTNKVLADVNSDKNLNNGITKLNKAKSSLQKGVDATNKGITLINNGQKPTKDVIESINNAAKGGSAQLADVLSTYDAEIVPGFNTAIARTKEMSKNTTQILNDADKKLPDVKKLLEDSSKGLVDGQKKIADIKAEMPATEKKIKELANKIRDFESEEDIKDIIRLLKNDVEKQSDYFANPVNLKENKLFAMPNYGSAMSPFYTVLALWVGALLMVSLLTVEVHEEGANYKSHEVYFGRLLTFLTIGLSQAFIVSMGDMFLLGTYVVDKFWFVLFSLFIGGVFVCIVYSLVSIFGNVGKSMAIILLVLQVAGSGGTFPIQMTPPFFQALYPFLPFTYAISAIRETVGGMLWDIVTRDLLVLSAFVVIMVVAALLLKKPINKSSEKFVENAKGSKIIH
;
A
#
# COMPACT_ATOMS: atom_id res chain seq x y z
N MET A 1 -31.89 -34.97 24.08
CA MET A 1 -31.32 -36.27 23.63
C MET A 1 -32.38 -37.33 23.32
N LYS A 2 -33.31 -37.69 24.23
CA LYS A 2 -34.32 -38.75 23.95
C LYS A 2 -35.18 -38.46 22.69
N GLN A 3 -35.60 -37.21 22.49
CA GLN A 3 -36.41 -36.83 21.32
C GLN A 3 -35.61 -36.83 20.00
N ILE A 4 -34.34 -36.42 20.02
CA ILE A 4 -33.42 -36.49 18.87
C ILE A 4 -33.33 -37.94 18.34
N TRP A 5 -33.11 -38.89 19.26
CA TRP A 5 -33.04 -40.31 18.92
C TRP A 5 -34.39 -40.87 18.45
N ARG A 6 -35.51 -40.37 18.97
CA ARG A 6 -36.85 -40.75 18.52
C ARG A 6 -37.05 -40.36 17.06
N ILE A 7 -36.75 -39.11 16.69
CA ILE A 7 -36.87 -38.60 15.31
C ILE A 7 -36.03 -39.48 14.36
N TYR A 8 -34.76 -39.68 14.68
CA TYR A 8 -33.84 -40.48 13.85
C TYR A 8 -34.32 -41.94 13.67
N LYS A 9 -34.74 -42.60 14.75
CA LYS A 9 -35.26 -43.99 14.67
C LYS A 9 -36.56 -44.07 13.88
N THR A 10 -37.43 -43.09 14.02
CA THR A 10 -38.68 -43.00 13.25
C THR A 10 -38.38 -42.83 11.76
N ASP A 11 -37.43 -41.98 11.40
CA ASP A 11 -37.00 -41.79 10.01
C ASP A 11 -36.50 -43.09 9.38
N LEU A 12 -35.55 -43.77 10.03
CA LEU A 12 -35.02 -45.04 9.54
C LEU A 12 -36.11 -46.11 9.41
N ARG A 13 -37.02 -46.17 10.39
CA ARG A 13 -38.15 -47.09 10.38
C ARG A 13 -39.12 -46.77 9.24
N ASN A 14 -39.38 -45.50 8.96
CA ASN A 14 -40.27 -45.08 7.88
C ASN A 14 -39.65 -45.39 6.51
N VAL A 15 -38.36 -45.10 6.32
CA VAL A 15 -37.64 -45.50 5.09
C VAL A 15 -37.73 -47.02 4.90
N ALA A 16 -37.43 -47.81 5.92
CA ALA A 16 -37.45 -49.27 5.84
C ALA A 16 -38.85 -49.88 5.60
N LYS A 17 -39.94 -49.16 5.93
CA LYS A 17 -41.32 -49.63 5.74
C LYS A 17 -41.92 -49.27 4.38
N HIS A 18 -41.40 -48.26 3.70
CA HIS A 18 -41.98 -47.75 2.46
C HIS A 18 -41.04 -48.03 1.28
N TRP A 19 -41.43 -48.96 0.40
CA TRP A 19 -40.59 -49.40 -0.73
C TRP A 19 -40.13 -48.24 -1.64
N ALA A 20 -41.01 -47.26 -1.90
CA ALA A 20 -40.67 -46.09 -2.71
C ALA A 20 -39.59 -45.23 -2.03
N ALA A 21 -39.63 -45.08 -0.70
CA ALA A 21 -38.62 -44.37 0.05
C ALA A 21 -37.28 -45.11 0.04
N ILE A 22 -37.27 -46.45 0.09
CA ILE A 22 -36.05 -47.27 -0.06
C ILE A 22 -35.41 -47.01 -1.42
N VAL A 23 -36.18 -47.05 -2.51
CA VAL A 23 -35.67 -46.82 -3.87
C VAL A 23 -35.05 -45.42 -3.99
N ILE A 24 -35.73 -44.39 -3.46
CA ILE A 24 -35.21 -43.01 -3.48
C ILE A 24 -33.91 -42.91 -2.67
N VAL A 25 -33.86 -43.50 -1.47
CA VAL A 25 -32.67 -43.45 -0.61
C VAL A 25 -31.50 -44.22 -1.22
N LEU A 26 -31.73 -45.40 -1.81
CA LEU A 26 -30.69 -46.13 -2.53
C LEU A 26 -30.20 -45.38 -3.77
N GLY A 27 -31.11 -44.76 -4.53
CA GLY A 27 -30.76 -43.88 -5.64
C GLY A 27 -29.88 -42.72 -5.18
N LEU A 28 -30.27 -42.03 -4.10
CA LEU A 28 -29.48 -40.97 -3.48
C LEU A 28 -28.10 -41.47 -3.02
N MET A 29 -27.99 -42.70 -2.53
CA MET A 29 -26.70 -43.27 -2.11
C MET A 29 -25.73 -43.51 -3.28
N ILE A 30 -26.22 -43.82 -4.48
CA ILE A 30 -25.40 -44.21 -5.64
C ILE A 30 -25.15 -43.03 -6.60
N LEU A 31 -26.11 -42.11 -6.76
CA LEU A 31 -26.05 -41.01 -7.73
C LEU A 31 -24.74 -40.19 -7.68
N PRO A 32 -24.19 -39.84 -6.50
CA PRO A 32 -22.93 -39.12 -6.41
C PRO A 32 -21.78 -39.87 -7.05
N SER A 33 -21.74 -41.19 -6.84
CA SER A 33 -20.67 -42.05 -7.33
C SER A 33 -20.66 -42.10 -8.86
N LEU A 34 -21.82 -42.11 -9.51
CA LEU A 34 -21.90 -42.02 -10.97
C LEU A 34 -21.22 -40.75 -11.50
N TYR A 35 -21.41 -39.61 -10.83
CA TYR A 35 -20.76 -38.37 -11.21
C TYR A 35 -19.23 -38.46 -11.14
N ALA A 36 -18.69 -38.96 -10.01
CA ALA A 36 -17.24 -39.17 -9.88
C ALA A 36 -16.74 -40.14 -10.95
N TRP A 37 -17.40 -41.29 -11.11
CA TRP A 37 -16.91 -42.37 -11.94
C TRP A 37 -16.83 -42.01 -13.42
N PHE A 38 -17.86 -41.38 -13.98
CA PHE A 38 -17.84 -40.96 -15.39
C PHE A 38 -16.76 -39.91 -15.66
N ASN A 39 -16.59 -38.93 -14.76
CA ASN A 39 -15.62 -37.86 -14.94
C ASN A 39 -14.17 -38.34 -14.76
N ILE A 40 -13.91 -39.22 -13.79
CA ILE A 40 -12.59 -39.84 -13.61
C ILE A 40 -12.26 -40.71 -14.82
N LYS A 41 -13.21 -41.51 -15.31
CA LYS A 41 -12.98 -42.36 -16.49
C LYS A 41 -12.72 -41.55 -17.76
N ALA A 42 -13.45 -40.45 -17.97
CA ALA A 42 -13.19 -39.54 -19.08
C ALA A 42 -11.80 -38.89 -19.00
N SER A 43 -11.29 -38.70 -17.78
CA SER A 43 -9.97 -38.12 -17.51
C SER A 43 -8.84 -39.15 -17.47
N TRP A 44 -9.05 -40.41 -17.87
CA TRP A 44 -8.04 -41.45 -17.65
C TRP A 44 -6.74 -41.20 -18.44
N ASP A 45 -6.87 -40.85 -19.71
CA ASP A 45 -5.75 -40.58 -20.60
C ASP A 45 -6.10 -39.54 -21.70
N PRO A 46 -6.37 -38.28 -21.32
CA PRO A 46 -6.69 -37.23 -22.30
C PRO A 46 -5.50 -36.84 -23.20
N TYR A 47 -4.27 -37.25 -22.84
CA TYR A 47 -3.04 -36.85 -23.52
C TYR A 47 -2.35 -37.97 -24.30
N GLY A 48 -2.68 -39.24 -24.07
CA GLY A 48 -2.10 -40.38 -24.79
C GLY A 48 -2.88 -40.79 -26.05
N ASN A 49 -4.14 -40.36 -26.21
CA ASN A 49 -4.96 -40.66 -27.39
C ASN A 49 -4.89 -39.56 -28.48
N THR A 50 -3.66 -39.13 -28.82
CA THR A 50 -3.40 -38.00 -29.74
C THR A 50 -3.55 -38.34 -31.22
N LYS A 51 -3.81 -39.60 -31.57
CA LYS A 51 -4.01 -40.05 -32.97
C LYS A 51 -5.16 -39.34 -33.69
N GLY A 52 -6.17 -38.90 -32.93
CA GLY A 52 -7.30 -38.13 -33.46
C GLY A 52 -6.94 -36.69 -33.83
N ILE A 53 -5.83 -36.16 -33.33
CA ILE A 53 -5.38 -34.79 -33.59
C ILE A 53 -4.61 -34.78 -34.90
N GLN A 54 -5.24 -34.24 -35.94
CA GLN A 54 -4.63 -34.12 -37.26
C GLN A 54 -3.70 -32.90 -37.30
N ILE A 55 -2.43 -33.12 -37.62
CA ILE A 55 -1.44 -32.05 -37.79
C ILE A 55 -0.97 -32.07 -39.23
N ALA A 56 -1.19 -30.98 -39.96
CA ALA A 56 -0.70 -30.84 -41.31
C ALA A 56 0.79 -30.54 -41.32
N VAL A 57 1.54 -31.13 -42.25
CA VAL A 57 2.97 -30.90 -42.41
C VAL A 57 3.22 -30.60 -43.87
N SER A 58 3.83 -29.45 -44.17
CA SER A 58 4.25 -29.08 -45.51
C SER A 58 5.75 -28.84 -45.53
N ASN A 59 6.48 -29.59 -46.35
CA ASN A 59 7.91 -29.41 -46.54
C ASN A 59 8.17 -28.59 -47.81
N GLN A 60 8.77 -27.41 -47.65
CA GLN A 60 9.23 -26.58 -48.76
C GLN A 60 10.76 -26.64 -48.93
N ASP A 61 11.48 -27.31 -48.01
CA ASP A 61 12.95 -27.39 -48.00
C ASP A 61 13.48 -28.00 -49.29
N VAL A 62 14.31 -27.22 -50.00
CA VAL A 62 14.91 -27.67 -51.26
C VAL A 62 16.20 -28.45 -51.04
N GLY A 63 16.66 -28.58 -49.79
CA GLY A 63 17.95 -29.17 -49.45
C GLY A 63 19.09 -28.18 -49.62
N SER A 64 20.29 -28.59 -49.20
CA SER A 64 21.51 -27.81 -49.34
C SER A 64 22.70 -28.73 -49.54
N ASN A 65 23.88 -28.16 -49.79
CA ASN A 65 25.13 -28.90 -49.91
C ASN A 65 26.05 -28.53 -48.75
N LEU A 66 26.46 -29.53 -47.98
CA LEU A 66 27.41 -29.37 -46.88
C LEU A 66 28.71 -30.09 -47.26
N ARG A 67 29.73 -29.32 -47.66
CA ARG A 67 31.08 -29.79 -48.07
C ARG A 67 31.05 -30.91 -49.13
N GLY A 68 30.24 -30.76 -50.17
CA GLY A 68 30.16 -31.70 -51.30
C GLY A 68 29.17 -32.85 -51.08
N LYS A 69 28.49 -32.91 -49.92
CA LYS A 69 27.41 -33.85 -49.64
C LYS A 69 26.07 -33.12 -49.67
N ASP A 70 25.16 -33.59 -50.52
CA ASP A 70 23.79 -33.10 -50.54
C ASP A 70 23.07 -33.56 -49.27
N ILE A 71 22.45 -32.60 -48.57
CA ILE A 71 21.67 -32.81 -47.36
C ILE A 71 20.26 -32.26 -47.58
N ASN A 72 19.24 -32.98 -47.10
CA ASN A 72 17.86 -32.49 -47.07
C ASN A 72 17.23 -32.89 -45.73
N ILE A 73 17.43 -32.04 -44.75
CA ILE A 73 16.97 -32.27 -43.38
C ILE A 73 15.44 -32.20 -43.31
N GLY A 74 14.79 -31.37 -44.14
CA GLY A 74 13.33 -31.32 -44.23
C GLY A 74 12.71 -32.67 -44.61
N GLU A 75 13.29 -33.39 -45.57
CA GLU A 75 12.78 -34.71 -45.98
C GLU A 75 13.03 -35.78 -44.90
N GLU A 76 14.18 -35.75 -44.24
CA GLU A 76 14.48 -36.65 -43.11
C GLU A 76 13.50 -36.47 -41.94
N ILE A 77 13.12 -35.22 -41.67
CA ILE A 77 12.10 -34.87 -40.70
C ILE A 77 10.73 -35.43 -41.11
N VAL A 78 10.32 -35.21 -42.36
CA VAL A 78 9.06 -35.73 -42.90
C VAL A 78 8.99 -37.25 -42.79
N ASP A 79 10.06 -37.95 -43.13
CA ASP A 79 10.13 -39.41 -43.03
C ASP A 79 10.12 -39.94 -41.59
N SER A 80 10.66 -39.17 -40.65
CA SER A 80 10.59 -39.47 -39.22
C SER A 80 9.16 -39.29 -38.68
N LEU A 81 8.49 -38.21 -39.07
CA LEU A 81 7.08 -37.97 -38.71
C LEU A 81 6.13 -39.00 -39.31
N LYS A 82 6.39 -39.50 -40.52
CA LYS A 82 5.59 -40.61 -41.10
C LYS A 82 5.66 -41.90 -40.26
N LYS A 83 6.76 -42.10 -39.51
CA LYS A 83 6.95 -43.27 -38.63
C LYS A 83 6.35 -43.08 -37.25
N ASP A 84 6.20 -41.83 -36.80
CA ASP A 84 5.54 -41.50 -35.52
C ASP A 84 4.04 -41.77 -35.58
N LYS A 85 3.56 -42.65 -34.69
CA LYS A 85 2.15 -43.06 -34.60
C LYS A 85 1.39 -42.36 -33.48
N ASN A 86 2.01 -41.39 -32.80
CA ASN A 86 1.38 -40.66 -31.71
C ASN A 86 0.39 -39.62 -32.24
N PHE A 87 0.68 -38.93 -33.35
CA PHE A 87 -0.19 -37.93 -33.96
C PHE A 87 -0.76 -38.35 -35.31
N GLY A 88 -1.85 -37.70 -35.71
CA GLY A 88 -2.45 -37.87 -37.04
C GLY A 88 -1.75 -37.00 -38.09
N TRP A 89 -0.50 -37.30 -38.42
CA TRP A 89 0.28 -36.51 -39.39
C TRP A 89 -0.35 -36.53 -40.79
N LYS A 90 -0.51 -35.35 -41.39
CA LYS A 90 -1.06 -35.16 -42.74
C LYS A 90 -0.12 -34.33 -43.61
N PHE A 91 0.52 -34.97 -44.57
CA PHE A 91 1.46 -34.31 -45.45
C PHE A 91 0.71 -33.71 -46.64
N VAL A 92 0.71 -32.38 -46.75
CA VAL A 92 -0.05 -31.60 -47.74
C VAL A 92 0.77 -30.41 -48.21
N ASP A 93 0.32 -29.71 -49.26
CA ASP A 93 0.95 -28.46 -49.66
C ASP A 93 0.68 -27.34 -48.64
N GLU A 94 1.56 -26.33 -48.61
CA GLU A 94 1.49 -25.23 -47.63
C GLU A 94 0.15 -24.49 -47.63
N LYS A 95 -0.44 -24.25 -48.82
CA LYS A 95 -1.72 -23.55 -48.92
C LYS A 95 -2.85 -24.40 -48.34
N GLN A 96 -2.87 -25.69 -48.63
CA GLN A 96 -3.81 -26.63 -48.03
C GLN A 96 -3.59 -26.79 -46.53
N ALA A 97 -2.33 -26.78 -46.07
CA ALA A 97 -1.97 -26.89 -44.66
C ALA A 97 -2.58 -25.72 -43.86
N ILE A 98 -2.30 -24.49 -44.28
CA ILE A 98 -2.79 -23.27 -43.62
C ILE A 98 -4.31 -23.18 -43.72
N TYR A 99 -4.88 -23.36 -44.92
CA TYR A 99 -6.33 -23.29 -45.11
C TYR A 99 -7.09 -24.37 -44.33
N GLY A 100 -6.54 -25.58 -44.23
CA GLY A 100 -7.12 -26.65 -43.43
C GLY A 100 -7.08 -26.36 -41.92
N VAL A 101 -6.04 -25.67 -41.44
CA VAL A 101 -6.00 -25.15 -40.06
C VAL A 101 -7.07 -24.09 -39.86
N GLU A 102 -7.20 -23.12 -40.77
CA GLU A 102 -8.23 -22.07 -40.69
C GLU A 102 -9.67 -22.64 -40.61
N ARG A 103 -9.95 -23.71 -41.37
CA ARG A 103 -11.25 -24.39 -41.37
C ARG A 103 -11.46 -25.34 -40.19
N GLY A 104 -10.40 -25.72 -39.48
CA GLY A 104 -10.44 -26.71 -38.40
C GLY A 104 -10.39 -28.16 -38.87
N ASP A 105 -10.08 -28.40 -40.16
CA ASP A 105 -9.80 -29.73 -40.70
C ASP A 105 -8.49 -30.30 -40.11
N TYR A 106 -7.54 -29.41 -39.81
CA TYR A 106 -6.33 -29.70 -39.04
C TYR A 106 -6.30 -28.86 -37.75
N SER A 107 -5.79 -29.44 -36.66
CA SER A 107 -5.65 -28.71 -35.38
C SER A 107 -4.47 -27.73 -35.41
N ALA A 108 -3.42 -28.09 -36.15
CA ALA A 108 -2.26 -27.25 -36.41
C ALA A 108 -1.62 -27.65 -37.74
N SER A 109 -0.79 -26.77 -38.29
CA SER A 109 0.10 -27.06 -39.39
C SER A 109 1.52 -26.65 -39.08
N ILE A 110 2.46 -27.39 -39.67
CA ILE A 110 3.89 -27.15 -39.57
C ILE A 110 4.44 -27.01 -40.98
N THR A 111 5.07 -25.88 -41.28
CA THR A 111 5.71 -25.61 -42.55
C THR A 111 7.22 -25.53 -42.35
N ILE A 112 7.95 -26.41 -43.07
CA ILE A 112 9.41 -26.36 -43.14
C ILE A 112 9.76 -25.43 -44.31
N PRO A 113 10.42 -24.28 -44.09
CA PRO A 113 10.72 -23.31 -45.14
C PRO A 113 11.75 -23.80 -46.15
N LYS A 114 11.85 -23.10 -47.29
CA LYS A 114 12.73 -23.48 -48.42
C LYS A 114 14.22 -23.48 -48.06
N ASP A 115 14.65 -22.58 -47.18
CA ASP A 115 16.04 -22.37 -46.80
C ASP A 115 16.43 -23.15 -45.53
N PHE A 116 15.60 -24.11 -45.11
CA PHE A 116 15.77 -24.82 -43.85
C PHE A 116 17.08 -25.61 -43.78
N SER A 117 17.37 -26.45 -44.79
CA SER A 117 18.65 -27.17 -44.87
C SER A 117 19.84 -26.25 -45.13
N GLU A 118 19.64 -25.13 -45.85
CA GLU A 118 20.69 -24.15 -46.13
C GLU A 118 21.16 -23.46 -44.85
N LYS A 119 20.23 -22.99 -44.02
CA LYS A 119 20.55 -22.41 -42.71
C LYS A 119 21.25 -23.42 -41.81
N ILE A 120 20.82 -24.69 -41.79
CA ILE A 120 21.52 -25.74 -41.05
C ILE A 120 22.96 -25.95 -41.56
N ALA A 121 23.18 -25.91 -42.88
CA ALA A 121 24.50 -26.07 -43.48
C ALA A 121 25.48 -24.97 -43.06
N THR A 122 24.99 -23.79 -42.65
CA THR A 122 25.85 -22.69 -42.18
C THR A 122 26.52 -22.93 -40.82
N VAL A 123 26.21 -24.04 -40.13
CA VAL A 123 26.80 -24.37 -38.81
C VAL A 123 28.34 -24.44 -38.83
N LEU A 124 28.93 -24.79 -39.97
CA LEU A 124 30.38 -24.86 -40.16
C LEU A 124 30.98 -23.57 -40.74
N ASN A 125 30.16 -22.53 -40.96
CA ASN A 125 30.58 -21.24 -41.50
C ASN A 125 30.90 -20.25 -40.36
N GLU A 126 31.62 -19.17 -40.67
CA GLU A 126 32.00 -18.13 -39.68
C GLU A 126 30.79 -17.41 -39.05
N ASN A 127 29.63 -17.43 -39.70
CA ASN A 127 28.39 -16.82 -39.21
C ASN A 127 27.21 -17.80 -39.32
N PRO A 128 27.01 -18.67 -38.33
CA PRO A 128 25.95 -19.68 -38.37
C PRO A 128 24.57 -19.06 -38.21
N GLN A 129 23.64 -19.45 -39.08
CA GLN A 129 22.24 -19.04 -39.06
C GLN A 129 21.35 -20.15 -38.50
N LYS A 130 20.33 -19.75 -37.72
CA LYS A 130 19.37 -20.69 -37.14
C LYS A 130 18.22 -20.94 -38.11
N PRO A 131 17.87 -22.21 -38.40
CA PRO A 131 16.68 -22.52 -39.18
C PRO A 131 15.41 -22.24 -38.37
N GLU A 132 14.34 -21.85 -39.05
CA GLU A 132 13.02 -21.58 -38.47
C GLU A 132 11.99 -22.54 -39.07
N ILE A 133 10.93 -22.82 -38.32
CA ILE A 133 9.79 -23.64 -38.77
C ILE A 133 8.54 -22.84 -38.47
N ASP A 134 7.67 -22.68 -39.47
CA ASP A 134 6.41 -21.98 -39.26
C ASP A 134 5.38 -22.94 -38.66
N TYR A 135 4.80 -22.53 -37.55
CA TYR A 135 3.76 -23.28 -36.86
C TYR A 135 2.49 -22.45 -36.83
N TYR A 136 1.43 -22.99 -37.45
CA TYR A 136 0.10 -22.39 -37.45
C TYR A 136 -0.82 -23.26 -36.62
N VAL A 137 -1.66 -22.64 -35.81
CA VAL A 137 -2.60 -23.35 -34.94
C VAL A 137 -3.92 -22.63 -34.89
N ASN A 138 -5.00 -23.39 -34.91
CA ASN A 138 -6.34 -22.83 -34.77
C ASN A 138 -6.82 -22.94 -33.32
N GLU A 139 -6.54 -21.90 -32.54
CA GLU A 139 -6.95 -21.84 -31.13
C GLU A 139 -8.48 -21.73 -30.96
N LYS A 140 -9.23 -21.34 -32.00
CA LYS A 140 -10.68 -21.13 -31.95
C LYS A 140 -11.46 -22.44 -31.76
N VAL A 141 -10.99 -23.54 -32.32
CA VAL A 141 -11.74 -24.81 -32.34
C VAL A 141 -11.69 -25.51 -30.98
N ASN A 142 -10.56 -25.42 -30.28
CA ASN A 142 -10.36 -26.10 -29.01
C ASN A 142 -9.21 -25.48 -28.21
N ALA A 143 -9.45 -25.14 -26.93
CA ALA A 143 -8.45 -24.48 -26.08
C ALA A 143 -7.29 -25.39 -25.64
N ILE A 144 -7.44 -26.72 -25.72
CA ILE A 144 -6.42 -27.71 -25.34
C ILE A 144 -5.57 -28.09 -26.55
N ALA A 145 -6.14 -28.10 -27.75
CA ALA A 145 -5.44 -28.50 -28.98
C ALA A 145 -4.11 -27.75 -29.16
N PRO A 146 -4.00 -26.41 -28.99
CA PRO A 146 -2.72 -25.70 -29.11
C PRO A 146 -1.64 -26.19 -28.16
N LYS A 147 -2.00 -26.59 -26.94
CA LYS A 147 -1.03 -27.11 -25.97
C LYS A 147 -0.53 -28.50 -26.37
N ILE A 148 -1.41 -29.32 -26.94
CA ILE A 148 -1.05 -30.66 -27.40
C ILE A 148 -0.25 -30.61 -28.71
N THR A 149 -0.68 -29.79 -29.67
CA THR A 149 0.02 -29.63 -30.96
C THR A 149 1.34 -28.87 -30.82
N ALA A 150 1.45 -27.94 -29.87
CA ALA A 150 2.74 -27.32 -29.52
C ALA A 150 3.73 -28.35 -28.98
N LYS A 151 3.28 -29.34 -28.19
CA LYS A 151 4.14 -30.46 -27.77
C LYS A 151 4.59 -31.31 -28.97
N GLY A 152 3.71 -31.51 -29.95
CA GLY A 152 4.07 -32.12 -31.24
C GLY A 152 5.14 -31.32 -32.00
N ALA A 153 5.00 -29.99 -32.05
CA ALA A 153 6.00 -29.09 -32.64
C ALA A 153 7.33 -29.09 -31.87
N SER A 154 7.31 -29.16 -30.53
CA SER A 154 8.53 -29.32 -29.73
C SER A 154 9.22 -30.66 -30.00
N GLY A 155 8.46 -31.75 -30.14
CA GLY A 155 9.01 -33.05 -30.55
C GLY A 155 9.65 -32.99 -31.94
N LEU A 156 9.12 -32.17 -32.83
CA LEU A 156 9.75 -31.87 -34.12
C LEU A 156 11.08 -31.14 -33.94
N THR A 157 11.12 -30.10 -33.10
CA THR A 157 12.36 -29.38 -32.78
C THR A 157 13.41 -30.30 -32.15
N GLU A 158 12.99 -31.29 -31.36
CA GLU A 158 13.87 -32.31 -30.80
C GLU A 158 14.42 -33.26 -31.87
N GLU A 159 13.58 -33.70 -32.81
CA GLU A 159 14.01 -34.52 -33.95
C GLU A 159 14.95 -33.76 -34.89
N VAL A 160 14.69 -32.46 -35.12
CA VAL A 160 15.61 -31.54 -35.81
C VAL A 160 16.95 -31.49 -35.08
N SER A 161 16.92 -31.31 -33.76
CA SER A 161 18.15 -31.24 -32.93
C SER A 161 18.94 -32.54 -33.01
N LYS A 162 18.24 -33.69 -33.00
CA LYS A 162 18.85 -35.01 -33.09
C LYS A 162 19.48 -35.26 -34.47
N ASN A 163 18.78 -34.92 -35.56
CA ASN A 163 19.31 -35.07 -36.92
C ASN A 163 20.42 -34.06 -37.21
N PHE A 164 20.36 -32.87 -36.64
CA PHE A 164 21.44 -31.89 -36.62
C PHE A 164 22.69 -32.46 -35.93
N VAL A 165 22.58 -32.97 -34.70
CA VAL A 165 23.72 -33.53 -33.97
C VAL A 165 24.28 -34.77 -34.68
N LYS A 166 23.42 -35.64 -35.23
CA LYS A 166 23.83 -36.81 -36.01
C LYS A 166 24.60 -36.44 -37.28
N THR A 167 24.14 -35.41 -38.00
CA THR A 167 24.77 -34.93 -39.24
C THR A 167 26.08 -34.20 -38.94
N ALA A 168 26.09 -33.33 -37.92
CA ALA A 168 27.28 -32.64 -37.46
C ALA A 168 28.34 -33.65 -36.98
N ASN A 169 27.98 -34.62 -36.14
CA ASN A 169 28.91 -35.63 -35.63
C ASN A 169 29.45 -36.54 -36.74
N GLY A 170 28.61 -36.97 -37.69
CA GLY A 170 29.05 -37.82 -38.81
C GLY A 170 30.09 -37.16 -39.72
N GLU A 171 30.00 -35.85 -39.94
CA GLU A 171 31.00 -35.09 -40.70
C GLU A 171 32.20 -34.67 -39.82
N ILE A 172 32.01 -34.45 -38.51
CA ILE A 172 33.11 -34.25 -37.53
C ILE A 172 33.99 -35.51 -37.39
N PHE A 173 33.46 -36.73 -37.49
CA PHE A 173 34.27 -37.95 -37.45
C PHE A 173 35.00 -38.27 -38.76
N LYS A 174 34.51 -37.80 -39.92
CA LYS A 174 35.33 -37.74 -41.13
C LYS A 174 36.51 -36.78 -40.97
N ILE A 175 36.26 -35.63 -40.32
CA ILE A 175 37.32 -34.69 -39.92
C ILE A 175 38.34 -35.38 -39.00
N PHE A 176 37.95 -36.30 -38.09
CA PHE A 176 38.88 -37.09 -37.26
C PHE A 176 39.79 -38.05 -38.04
N ASN A 177 39.32 -38.60 -39.17
CA ASN A 177 40.11 -39.48 -40.03
C ASN A 177 41.10 -38.68 -40.90
N ASP A 178 40.70 -37.47 -41.31
CA ASP A 178 41.57 -36.49 -41.97
C ASP A 178 42.55 -35.81 -40.95
N LEU A 179 42.16 -35.67 -39.67
CA LEU A 179 42.96 -35.15 -38.54
C LEU A 179 44.09 -36.07 -38.07
N GLY A 180 44.11 -37.35 -38.43
CA GLY A 180 45.31 -38.16 -38.27
C GLY A 180 46.48 -37.62 -39.11
N ILE A 181 46.14 -36.86 -40.17
CA ILE A 181 47.06 -36.11 -41.03
C ILE A 181 47.09 -34.62 -40.60
N ASP A 182 46.01 -34.08 -40.02
CA ASP A 182 45.86 -32.67 -39.60
C ASP A 182 46.16 -32.38 -38.10
N LEU A 183 46.75 -33.33 -37.37
CA LEU A 183 47.23 -33.16 -35.97
C LEU A 183 48.46 -32.25 -35.90
N GLU A 184 49.12 -32.06 -37.03
CA GLU A 184 50.14 -31.03 -37.27
C GLU A 184 49.51 -29.62 -37.39
N THR A 185 48.19 -29.51 -37.62
CA THR A 185 47.50 -28.26 -38.00
C THR A 185 46.70 -27.61 -36.86
N ASN A 186 46.46 -28.29 -35.72
CA ASN A 186 45.54 -27.84 -34.64
C ASN A 186 46.17 -27.22 -33.37
N LEU A 187 47.39 -26.68 -33.46
CA LEU A 187 47.94 -25.76 -32.45
C LEU A 187 46.96 -24.65 -31.97
N PRO A 188 46.13 -24.02 -32.84
CA PRO A 188 45.33 -22.83 -32.47
C PRO A 188 44.16 -23.05 -31.48
N SER A 189 43.64 -24.27 -31.33
CA SER A 189 42.52 -24.53 -30.39
C SER A 189 43.02 -24.70 -28.94
N ILE A 190 44.25 -25.19 -28.77
CA ILE A 190 44.98 -25.18 -27.50
C ILE A 190 45.31 -23.73 -27.11
N GLU A 191 45.58 -22.86 -28.09
CA GLU A 191 45.70 -21.42 -27.87
C GLU A 191 44.39 -20.76 -27.41
N LYS A 192 43.22 -21.15 -27.93
CA LYS A 192 41.94 -20.56 -27.48
C LYS A 192 41.57 -20.87 -26.03
N VAL A 193 41.86 -22.08 -25.55
CA VAL A 193 41.64 -22.44 -24.14
C VAL A 193 42.63 -21.72 -23.24
N LYS A 194 43.90 -21.61 -23.68
CA LYS A 194 44.93 -20.77 -23.08
C LYS A 194 44.44 -19.31 -22.98
N ASP A 195 43.92 -18.75 -24.06
CA ASP A 195 43.44 -17.36 -24.13
C ASP A 195 42.26 -17.12 -23.17
N LEU A 196 41.36 -18.10 -23.02
CA LEU A 196 40.23 -18.00 -22.08
C LEU A 196 40.70 -18.02 -20.63
N VAL A 197 41.63 -18.90 -20.27
CA VAL A 197 42.19 -18.99 -18.91
C VAL A 197 43.01 -17.74 -18.58
N PHE A 198 43.80 -17.22 -19.53
CA PHE A 198 44.53 -15.95 -19.36
C PHE A 198 43.59 -14.75 -19.32
N LYS A 199 42.49 -14.75 -20.08
CA LYS A 199 41.46 -13.70 -20.00
C LYS A 199 40.74 -13.70 -18.65
N LEU A 200 40.43 -14.88 -18.09
CA LEU A 200 39.87 -15.00 -16.75
C LEU A 200 40.86 -14.59 -15.67
N GLU A 201 42.15 -14.94 -15.81
CA GLU A 201 43.23 -14.46 -14.93
C GLU A 201 43.35 -12.92 -14.98
N ALA A 202 43.26 -12.33 -16.18
CA ALA A 202 43.36 -10.88 -16.41
C ALA A 202 42.14 -10.08 -15.92
N GLN A 203 40.93 -10.65 -16.00
CA GLN A 203 39.68 -9.99 -15.58
C GLN A 203 39.33 -10.21 -14.09
N PHE A 204 40.04 -11.10 -13.40
CA PHE A 204 39.83 -11.37 -11.99
C PHE A 204 39.87 -10.12 -11.07
N PRO A 205 40.76 -9.13 -11.29
CA PRO A 205 40.77 -7.89 -10.52
C PRO A 205 39.49 -7.03 -10.66
N GLU A 206 38.85 -7.03 -11.84
CA GLU A 206 37.57 -6.32 -12.06
C GLU A 206 36.42 -7.00 -11.33
N MET A 207 36.39 -8.34 -11.32
CA MET A 207 35.43 -9.10 -10.51
C MET A 207 35.58 -8.80 -9.02
N ASN A 208 36.82 -8.67 -8.52
CA ASN A 208 37.08 -8.36 -7.11
C ASN A 208 36.57 -6.95 -6.76
N THR A 209 36.79 -6.00 -7.66
CA THR A 209 36.29 -4.61 -7.52
C THR A 209 34.76 -4.55 -7.50
N LEU A 210 34.08 -5.37 -8.31
CA LEU A 210 32.62 -5.44 -8.33
C LEU A 210 32.04 -6.02 -7.03
N VAL A 211 32.67 -7.07 -6.49
CA VAL A 211 32.27 -7.67 -5.20
C VAL A 211 32.51 -6.69 -4.06
N ASP A 212 33.63 -5.95 -4.08
CA ASP A 212 33.92 -4.87 -3.14
C ASP A 212 32.86 -3.76 -3.18
N LYS A 213 32.47 -3.33 -4.39
CA LYS A 213 31.42 -2.32 -4.59
C LYS A 213 30.08 -2.79 -4.06
N ALA A 214 29.70 -4.04 -4.34
CA ALA A 214 28.45 -4.60 -3.85
C ALA A 214 28.40 -4.67 -2.31
N LEU A 215 29.54 -4.94 -1.66
CA LEU A 215 29.65 -4.94 -0.20
C LEU A 215 29.53 -3.53 0.39
N ASP A 216 30.16 -2.53 -0.25
CA ASP A 216 30.06 -1.12 0.16
C ASP A 216 28.62 -0.58 -0.02
N ASP A 217 27.98 -0.86 -1.15
CA ASP A 217 26.59 -0.46 -1.41
C ASP A 217 25.61 -1.10 -0.41
N ALA A 218 25.81 -2.37 -0.07
CA ALA A 218 25.02 -3.06 0.95
C ALA A 218 25.25 -2.50 2.36
N THR A 219 26.46 -2.04 2.67
CA THR A 219 26.81 -1.35 3.93
C THR A 219 26.11 -0.01 4.03
N ARG A 220 26.16 0.80 2.96
CA ARG A 220 25.49 2.11 2.91
C ARG A 220 23.98 2.00 3.04
N ALA A 221 23.37 1.01 2.38
CA ALA A 221 21.94 0.76 2.51
C ALA A 221 21.55 0.37 3.94
N GLU A 222 22.38 -0.41 4.63
CA GLU A 222 22.15 -0.78 6.03
C GLU A 222 22.27 0.44 6.96
N ASP A 223 23.24 1.32 6.73
CA ASP A 223 23.39 2.57 7.50
C ASP A 223 22.17 3.49 7.34
N ILE A 224 21.60 3.61 6.14
CA ILE A 224 20.36 4.37 5.91
C ILE A 224 19.19 3.76 6.70
N VAL A 225 19.06 2.44 6.69
CA VAL A 225 18.00 1.75 7.45
C VAL A 225 18.21 1.92 8.95
N LYS A 226 19.46 1.88 9.46
CA LYS A 226 19.78 2.14 10.87
C LYS A 226 19.44 3.57 11.28
N VAL A 227 19.72 4.56 10.43
CA VAL A 227 19.32 5.96 10.67
C VAL A 227 17.79 6.07 10.74
N ALA A 228 17.06 5.47 9.79
CA ALA A 228 15.60 5.47 9.81
C ALA A 228 15.01 4.75 11.05
N GLN A 229 15.62 3.65 11.50
CA GLN A 229 15.25 2.95 12.74
C GLN A 229 15.51 3.79 13.99
N LYS A 230 16.60 4.56 14.00
CA LYS A 230 16.96 5.48 15.10
C LYS A 230 16.00 6.67 15.18
N ASP A 231 15.45 7.09 14.05
CA ASP A 231 14.58 8.27 13.94
C ASP A 231 13.09 7.96 14.15
N LEU A 232 12.71 6.69 14.01
CA LEU A 232 11.32 6.25 14.18
C LEU A 232 10.73 6.58 15.57
N PRO A 233 11.46 6.41 16.70
CA PRO A 233 10.99 6.83 18.02
C PRO A 233 10.75 8.35 18.14
N VAL A 234 11.43 9.17 17.33
CA VAL A 234 11.22 10.63 17.31
C VAL A 234 9.90 10.96 16.63
N VAL A 235 9.58 10.27 15.53
CA VAL A 235 8.27 10.39 14.86
C VAL A 235 7.15 9.92 15.79
N GLU A 236 7.36 8.83 16.53
CA GLU A 236 6.46 8.34 17.57
C GLU A 236 6.22 9.40 18.66
N SER A 237 7.28 10.05 19.15
CA SER A 237 7.18 11.15 20.12
C SER A 237 6.36 12.32 19.59
N VAL A 238 6.61 12.79 18.36
CA VAL A 238 5.89 13.92 17.76
C VAL A 238 4.40 13.61 17.58
N ILE A 239 4.06 12.38 17.18
CA ILE A 239 2.67 11.92 17.07
C ILE A 239 2.00 11.92 18.44
N ASN A 240 2.65 11.33 19.45
CA ASN A 240 2.12 11.25 20.81
C ASN A 240 1.97 12.62 21.47
N ASP A 241 2.98 13.49 21.34
CA ASP A 241 2.97 14.85 21.88
C ASP A 241 1.89 15.70 21.19
N GLY A 242 1.72 15.54 19.88
CA GLY A 242 0.67 16.18 19.11
C GLY A 242 -0.74 15.71 19.51
N GLN A 243 -0.93 14.41 19.72
CA GLN A 243 -2.19 13.84 20.21
C GLN A 243 -2.51 14.31 21.63
N GLU A 244 -1.51 14.40 22.51
CA GLU A 244 -1.70 14.91 23.88
C GLU A 244 -2.08 16.40 23.87
N ALA A 245 -1.40 17.21 23.05
CA ALA A 245 -1.73 18.63 22.89
C ALA A 245 -3.16 18.83 22.36
N LEU A 246 -3.59 18.06 21.34
CA LEU A 246 -4.95 18.11 20.81
C LEU A 246 -5.98 17.59 21.81
N ALA A 247 -5.66 16.55 22.59
CA ALA A 247 -6.53 16.08 23.66
C ALA A 247 -6.71 17.13 24.77
N ASN A 248 -5.66 17.89 25.09
CA ASN A 248 -5.75 19.00 26.04
C ASN A 248 -6.54 20.18 25.46
N LEU A 249 -6.42 20.46 24.16
CA LEU A 249 -7.21 21.46 23.45
C LEU A 249 -8.71 21.07 23.39
N ASP A 250 -9.00 19.81 23.11
CA ASP A 250 -10.37 19.28 23.13
C ASP A 250 -10.96 19.33 24.55
N LYS A 251 -10.17 19.02 25.60
CA LYS A 251 -10.58 19.21 27.00
C LYS A 251 -10.83 20.68 27.33
N PHE A 252 -9.99 21.60 26.85
CA PHE A 252 -10.20 23.04 27.01
C PHE A 252 -11.55 23.44 26.41
N PHE A 253 -11.82 23.07 25.16
CA PHE A 253 -13.08 23.37 24.50
C PHE A 253 -14.29 22.69 25.14
N ALA A 254 -14.14 21.48 25.68
CA ALA A 254 -15.21 20.77 26.38
C ALA A 254 -15.53 21.42 27.73
N ASN A 255 -14.51 21.80 28.49
CA ASN A 255 -14.66 22.43 29.82
C ASN A 255 -15.11 23.89 29.73
N GLN A 256 -14.77 24.58 28.63
CA GLN A 256 -15.07 26.00 28.43
C GLN A 256 -16.19 26.25 27.42
N ASP A 257 -16.84 25.22 26.90
CA ASP A 257 -17.88 25.34 25.86
C ASP A 257 -19.01 26.29 26.31
N GLN A 258 -19.44 26.15 27.57
CA GLN A 258 -20.52 26.97 28.13
C GLN A 258 -20.06 28.40 28.40
N THR A 259 -18.85 28.59 28.94
CA THR A 259 -18.25 29.92 29.20
C THR A 259 -18.03 30.69 27.90
N LEU A 260 -17.48 30.04 26.87
CA LEU A 260 -17.25 30.62 25.55
C LEU A 260 -18.57 30.94 24.84
N LYS A 261 -19.59 30.07 24.94
CA LYS A 261 -20.94 30.36 24.41
C LYS A 261 -21.65 31.49 25.16
N ASN A 262 -21.38 31.65 26.45
CA ASN A 262 -21.99 32.68 27.30
C ASN A 262 -21.22 34.01 27.30
N ALA A 263 -19.95 34.02 26.91
CA ALA A 263 -19.12 35.22 26.87
C ALA A 263 -19.74 36.33 25.98
N PRO A 264 -20.30 36.00 24.80
CA PRO A 264 -21.02 37.01 24.03
C PRO A 264 -22.26 37.57 24.75
N GLY A 265 -23.03 36.71 25.40
CA GLY A 265 -24.18 37.16 26.21
C GLY A 265 -23.79 38.04 27.40
N THR A 266 -22.58 37.84 27.95
CA THR A 266 -22.06 38.59 29.10
C THR A 266 -21.65 40.00 28.70
N ILE A 267 -20.85 40.14 27.64
CA ILE A 267 -20.46 41.43 27.08
C ILE A 267 -21.69 42.21 26.59
N ARG A 268 -22.67 41.50 25.99
CA ARG A 268 -23.96 42.08 25.63
C ARG A 268 -24.69 42.63 26.86
N ASN A 269 -24.69 41.91 27.98
CA ASN A 269 -25.28 42.40 29.22
C ASN A 269 -24.56 43.64 29.75
N ASP A 270 -23.22 43.69 29.69
CA ASP A 270 -22.44 44.87 30.10
C ASP A 270 -22.77 46.11 29.24
N LEU A 271 -22.98 45.92 27.94
CA LEU A 271 -23.43 46.98 27.04
C LEU A 271 -24.85 47.45 27.36
N VAL A 272 -25.76 46.53 27.74
CA VAL A 272 -27.11 46.88 28.21
C VAL A 272 -27.05 47.66 29.53
N VAL A 273 -26.10 47.34 30.43
CA VAL A 273 -25.87 48.13 31.65
C VAL A 273 -25.36 49.51 31.32
N ALA A 274 -24.33 49.63 30.49
CA ALA A 274 -23.79 50.91 30.08
C ALA A 274 -24.89 51.77 29.43
N GLN A 275 -25.76 51.17 28.62
CA GLN A 275 -26.94 51.84 28.06
C GLN A 275 -27.91 52.28 29.16
N GLY A 276 -28.25 51.40 30.10
CA GLY A 276 -29.13 51.72 31.23
C GLY A 276 -28.58 52.81 32.15
N VAL A 277 -27.26 52.88 32.34
CA VAL A 277 -26.56 53.98 33.02
C VAL A 277 -26.78 55.30 32.27
N MET A 278 -26.70 55.29 30.93
CA MET A 278 -26.96 56.47 30.12
C MET A 278 -28.42 56.89 30.10
N ASP A 279 -29.34 55.93 30.10
CA ASP A 279 -30.77 56.19 30.23
C ASP A 279 -31.09 56.76 31.61
N SER A 280 -30.42 56.28 32.67
CA SER A 280 -30.50 56.83 34.03
C SER A 280 -29.99 58.27 34.09
N ALA A 281 -28.83 58.53 33.46
CA ALA A 281 -28.23 59.86 33.34
C ALA A 281 -29.14 60.84 32.59
N ALA A 282 -29.80 60.38 31.52
CA ALA A 282 -30.77 61.15 30.75
C ALA A 282 -32.03 61.44 31.58
N ALA A 283 -32.62 60.43 32.22
CA ALA A 283 -33.79 60.59 33.09
C ALA A 283 -33.49 61.53 34.28
N PHE A 284 -32.28 61.42 34.85
CA PHE A 284 -31.83 62.25 35.95
C PHE A 284 -31.65 63.73 35.54
N THR A 285 -31.07 63.98 34.37
CA THR A 285 -30.96 65.36 33.84
C THR A 285 -32.31 65.92 33.40
N ASP A 286 -33.22 65.10 32.87
CA ASP A 286 -34.61 65.48 32.59
C ASP A 286 -35.34 65.87 33.89
N PHE A 287 -35.11 65.14 34.98
CA PHE A 287 -35.61 65.48 36.32
C PHE A 287 -35.02 66.79 36.86
N LEU A 288 -33.71 67.06 36.68
CA LEU A 288 -33.11 68.34 37.06
C LEU A 288 -33.69 69.53 36.27
N MET A 289 -34.10 69.31 35.02
CA MET A 289 -34.79 70.33 34.21
C MET A 289 -36.26 70.51 34.63
N ASN A 290 -36.91 69.46 35.16
CA ASN A 290 -38.31 69.45 35.60
C ASN A 290 -38.49 68.68 36.92
N PRO A 291 -38.24 69.30 38.09
CA PRO A 291 -38.20 68.64 39.40
C PRO A 291 -39.55 68.13 39.96
N GLY A 292 -40.61 68.08 39.14
CA GLY A 292 -41.93 67.56 39.49
C GLY A 292 -42.24 66.16 38.95
N VAL A 293 -41.27 65.50 38.30
CA VAL A 293 -41.39 64.16 37.70
C VAL A 293 -40.76 63.11 38.62
N ASP A 294 -41.34 61.90 38.70
CA ASP A 294 -40.77 60.83 39.52
C ASP A 294 -39.44 60.30 38.94
N LEU A 295 -38.45 60.07 39.80
CA LEU A 295 -37.10 59.68 39.37
C LEU A 295 -37.04 58.16 39.13
N ALA A 296 -37.42 57.74 37.93
CA ALA A 296 -37.40 56.33 37.52
C ALA A 296 -35.98 55.88 37.12
N ILE A 297 -35.18 55.43 38.11
CA ILE A 297 -33.89 54.77 37.87
C ILE A 297 -34.11 53.27 37.59
N PRO A 298 -33.62 52.72 36.46
CA PRO A 298 -33.59 51.29 36.18
C PRO A 298 -33.04 50.44 37.34
N ASP A 299 -33.69 49.31 37.64
CA ASP A 299 -33.23 48.35 38.66
C ASP A 299 -32.12 47.44 38.09
N LEU A 300 -30.92 47.52 38.68
CA LEU A 300 -29.72 46.79 38.26
C LEU A 300 -29.37 45.62 39.20
N SER A 301 -30.19 45.38 40.24
CA SER A 301 -29.90 44.40 41.31
C SER A 301 -29.95 42.94 40.86
N GLY A 302 -30.59 42.63 39.73
CA GLY A 302 -30.73 41.27 39.19
C GLY A 302 -29.52 40.73 38.40
N MET A 303 -28.37 41.41 38.42
CA MET A 303 -27.23 41.06 37.58
C MET A 303 -26.18 40.23 38.31
N ASN A 304 -26.09 38.95 37.97
CA ASN A 304 -25.02 38.06 38.43
C ASN A 304 -23.63 38.61 38.01
N GLY A 305 -22.63 38.48 38.89
CA GLY A 305 -21.25 38.87 38.57
C GLY A 305 -20.64 38.05 37.43
N LEU A 306 -19.56 38.56 36.83
CA LEU A 306 -18.83 37.83 35.79
C LEU A 306 -18.33 36.46 36.34
N PRO A 307 -18.35 35.38 35.54
CA PRO A 307 -17.84 34.06 35.94
C PRO A 307 -16.34 34.07 36.38
N GLU A 308 -15.74 32.90 36.64
CA GLU A 308 -14.28 32.82 36.81
C GLU A 308 -13.59 32.70 35.45
N PHE A 309 -12.46 33.39 35.28
CA PHE A 309 -11.65 33.27 34.07
C PHE A 309 -11.05 31.85 33.96
N PRO A 310 -11.05 31.21 32.78
CA PRO A 310 -10.52 29.85 32.59
C PRO A 310 -9.09 29.68 33.08
N ALA A 311 -8.67 28.45 33.41
CA ALA A 311 -7.28 28.13 33.74
C ALA A 311 -6.37 28.03 32.49
N ARG A 312 -5.08 28.36 32.64
CA ARG A 312 -4.09 28.44 31.56
C ARG A 312 -3.80 27.05 30.98
N PRO A 313 -3.75 26.89 29.64
CA PRO A 313 -3.29 25.66 29.01
C PRO A 313 -1.81 25.39 29.33
N ASP A 314 -1.46 24.13 29.62
CA ASP A 314 -0.08 23.72 29.81
C ASP A 314 0.61 23.52 28.44
N LEU A 315 1.35 24.55 28.01
CA LEU A 315 2.11 24.54 26.75
C LEU A 315 3.56 24.05 26.93
N SER A 316 3.94 23.62 28.14
CA SER A 316 5.32 23.20 28.45
C SER A 316 5.75 21.90 27.74
N LYS A 317 4.78 21.12 27.25
CA LYS A 317 4.98 19.85 26.55
C LYS A 317 5.11 19.94 25.02
N LEU A 318 4.91 21.12 24.43
CA LEU A 318 5.17 21.34 23.00
C LEU A 318 6.70 21.37 22.79
N ASN A 319 7.27 20.25 22.37
CA ASN A 319 8.72 20.05 22.27
C ASN A 319 9.30 20.60 20.94
N SER A 320 10.30 21.49 21.00
CA SER A 320 11.04 21.99 19.83
C SER A 320 12.27 21.13 19.46
N ASP A 321 12.69 20.22 20.34
CA ASP A 321 13.82 19.29 20.12
C ASP A 321 13.51 18.23 19.06
N GLY A 322 12.24 17.86 18.87
CA GLY A 322 11.84 16.94 17.80
C GLY A 322 12.16 17.49 16.41
N TYR A 323 11.86 18.77 16.17
CA TYR A 323 12.23 19.47 14.93
C TYR A 323 13.76 19.60 14.77
N LYS A 324 14.49 19.70 15.89
CA LYS A 324 15.97 19.77 15.94
C LYS A 324 16.65 18.53 15.44
N ASN A 325 16.17 17.38 15.87
CA ASN A 325 16.75 16.10 15.46
C ASN A 325 16.43 15.80 14.00
N ILE A 326 15.19 16.09 13.54
CA ILE A 326 14.80 15.92 12.13
C ILE A 326 15.65 16.81 11.20
N ALA A 327 15.84 18.08 11.56
CA ALA A 327 16.66 18.99 10.78
C ALA A 327 18.14 18.59 10.77
N GLN A 328 18.69 18.14 11.91
CA GLN A 328 20.06 17.62 11.97
C GLN A 328 20.27 16.41 11.07
N ASN A 329 19.30 15.49 11.02
CA ASN A 329 19.39 14.27 10.20
C ASN A 329 19.23 14.55 8.71
N ILE A 330 18.33 15.47 8.33
CA ILE A 330 18.20 15.94 6.94
C ILE A 330 19.51 16.63 6.51
N ASN A 331 20.08 17.48 7.37
CA ASN A 331 21.36 18.15 7.12
C ASN A 331 22.50 17.15 6.95
N GLN A 332 22.58 16.14 7.82
CA GLN A 332 23.60 15.11 7.74
C GLN A 332 23.47 14.27 6.47
N THR A 333 22.25 13.91 6.08
CA THR A 333 21.98 13.13 4.86
C THR A 333 22.38 13.90 3.60
N VAL A 334 22.03 15.18 3.51
CA VAL A 334 22.41 16.00 2.35
C VAL A 334 23.91 16.30 2.34
N ASN A 335 24.54 16.58 3.48
CA ASN A 335 25.99 16.77 3.55
C ASN A 335 26.77 15.49 3.18
N ASN A 336 26.27 14.30 3.52
CA ASN A 336 26.85 13.04 3.07
C ASN A 336 26.79 12.89 1.54
N VAL A 337 25.67 13.32 0.93
CA VAL A 337 25.50 13.26 -0.53
C VAL A 337 26.38 14.30 -1.22
N LEU A 338 26.45 15.53 -0.71
CA LEU A 338 27.32 16.59 -1.23
C LEU A 338 28.81 16.24 -1.11
N SER A 339 29.23 15.72 0.05
CA SER A 339 30.62 15.26 0.25
C SER A 339 30.97 14.08 -0.65
N SER A 340 30.04 13.14 -0.88
CA SER A 340 30.23 12.05 -1.84
C SER A 340 30.38 12.57 -3.27
N SER A 341 29.56 13.55 -3.67
CA SER A 341 29.64 14.20 -4.98
C SER A 341 30.94 14.96 -5.16
N ARG A 342 31.46 15.61 -4.11
CA ARG A 342 32.76 16.28 -4.10
C ARG A 342 33.92 15.29 -4.19
N ALA A 343 33.83 14.14 -3.52
CA ALA A 343 34.84 13.09 -3.65
C ALA A 343 34.90 12.54 -5.09
N GLY A 344 33.74 12.38 -5.73
CA GLY A 344 33.65 11.97 -7.13
C GLY A 344 34.30 12.96 -8.10
N THR A 345 34.06 14.26 -7.94
CA THR A 345 34.68 15.30 -8.78
C THR A 345 36.17 15.49 -8.48
N ALA A 346 36.60 15.36 -7.23
CA ALA A 346 38.02 15.40 -6.86
C ALA A 346 38.82 14.24 -7.46
N TYR A 347 38.25 13.03 -7.45
CA TYR A 347 38.86 11.87 -8.11
C TYR A 347 38.95 12.09 -9.62
N ALA A 348 37.88 12.59 -10.25
CA ALA A 348 37.88 12.92 -11.67
C ALA A 348 38.93 14.00 -12.03
N GLN A 349 39.11 15.02 -11.18
CA GLN A 349 40.15 16.03 -11.34
C GLN A 349 41.55 15.41 -11.27
N SER A 350 41.82 14.55 -10.28
CA SER A 350 43.13 13.91 -10.11
C SER A 350 43.57 13.09 -11.34
N VAL A 351 42.62 12.43 -12.00
CA VAL A 351 42.89 11.66 -13.22
C VAL A 351 43.11 12.58 -14.42
N MET A 352 42.36 13.67 -14.54
CA MET A 352 42.55 14.67 -15.59
C MET A 352 43.92 15.36 -15.49
N ASP A 353 44.38 15.67 -14.27
CA ASP A 353 45.71 16.23 -14.02
C ASP A 353 46.81 15.22 -14.39
N GLY A 354 46.60 13.93 -14.10
CA GLY A 354 47.50 12.85 -14.52
C GLY A 354 47.63 12.71 -16.04
N LEU A 355 46.55 12.94 -16.79
CA LEU A 355 46.53 12.90 -18.25
C LEU A 355 47.22 14.10 -18.92
N GLN A 356 47.44 15.20 -18.20
CA GLN A 356 48.18 16.36 -18.74
C GLN A 356 49.70 16.15 -18.73
N ASN A 357 50.23 15.30 -17.83
CA ASN A 357 51.68 15.13 -17.63
C ASN A 357 52.36 14.10 -18.56
N GLY A 358 51.64 13.57 -19.57
CA GLY A 358 52.25 12.91 -20.73
C GLY A 358 52.89 11.53 -20.52
N SER A 359 52.49 10.73 -19.52
CA SER A 359 53.06 9.39 -19.30
C SER A 359 52.05 8.38 -18.77
N VAL A 360 50.83 8.37 -19.32
CA VAL A 360 49.81 7.40 -18.89
C VAL A 360 49.60 6.37 -19.98
N ASP A 361 49.86 5.11 -19.65
CA ASP A 361 49.52 3.94 -20.45
C ASP A 361 48.04 4.04 -20.88
N PRO A 362 47.72 3.93 -22.20
CA PRO A 362 46.35 4.01 -22.71
C PRO A 362 45.36 3.09 -21.98
N GLU A 363 45.78 1.91 -21.54
CA GLU A 363 44.92 0.96 -20.82
C GLU A 363 44.65 1.44 -19.38
N ILE A 364 45.63 2.06 -18.72
CA ILE A 364 45.47 2.67 -17.39
C ILE A 364 44.56 3.90 -17.47
N ALA A 365 44.75 4.74 -18.50
CA ALA A 365 43.91 5.90 -18.75
C ALA A 365 42.45 5.49 -18.98
N LYS A 366 42.21 4.46 -19.80
CA LYS A 366 40.88 3.92 -20.09
C LYS A 366 40.21 3.35 -18.83
N LYS A 367 40.93 2.58 -18.01
CA LYS A 367 40.42 2.05 -16.75
C LYS A 367 40.02 3.15 -15.77
N ASN A 368 40.84 4.19 -15.63
CA ASN A 368 40.57 5.31 -14.74
C ASN A 368 39.36 6.13 -15.21
N ILE A 369 39.22 6.38 -16.51
CA ILE A 369 38.08 7.11 -17.09
C ILE A 369 36.78 6.31 -16.97
N SER A 370 36.82 4.99 -17.20
CA SER A 370 35.67 4.10 -16.98
C SER A 370 35.24 4.11 -15.51
N THR A 371 36.21 4.07 -14.58
CA THR A 371 35.96 4.17 -13.13
C THR A 371 35.30 5.49 -12.76
N ILE A 372 35.76 6.61 -13.32
CA ILE A 372 35.14 7.93 -13.13
C ILE A 372 33.69 7.95 -13.63
N SER A 373 33.46 7.46 -14.85
CA SER A 373 32.12 7.40 -15.45
C SER A 373 31.12 6.62 -14.60
N ASN A 374 31.56 5.47 -14.07
CA ASN A 374 30.76 4.63 -13.19
C ASN A 374 30.51 5.27 -11.82
N ASN A 375 31.52 5.93 -11.24
CA ASN A 375 31.38 6.64 -9.97
C ASN A 375 30.43 7.84 -10.12
N LEU A 376 30.61 8.66 -11.16
CA LEU A 376 29.71 9.78 -11.46
C LEU A 376 28.27 9.30 -11.68
N GLN A 377 28.06 8.18 -12.39
CA GLN A 377 26.72 7.61 -12.56
C GLN A 377 26.10 7.21 -11.22
N THR A 378 26.87 6.59 -10.32
CA THR A 378 26.41 6.22 -8.98
C THR A 378 26.02 7.47 -8.16
N HIS A 379 26.78 8.56 -8.26
CA HIS A 379 26.45 9.83 -7.59
C HIS A 379 25.19 10.49 -8.18
N ILE A 380 25.01 10.45 -9.50
CA ILE A 380 23.81 10.95 -10.19
C ILE A 380 22.55 10.19 -9.73
N ASP A 381 22.65 8.89 -9.53
CA ASP A 381 21.54 8.05 -9.08
C ASP A 381 21.19 8.38 -7.60
N ASN A 382 22.19 8.55 -6.74
CA ASN A 382 21.99 8.99 -5.35
C ASN A 382 21.35 10.38 -5.25
N LEU A 383 21.81 11.35 -6.06
CA LEU A 383 21.19 12.67 -6.14
C LEU A 383 19.74 12.58 -6.61
N SER A 384 19.44 11.72 -7.57
CA SER A 384 18.08 11.52 -8.09
C SER A 384 17.11 11.04 -7.00
N TYR A 385 17.56 10.13 -6.14
CA TYR A 385 16.77 9.64 -5.01
C TYR A 385 16.45 10.76 -4.01
N VAL A 386 17.46 11.53 -3.60
CA VAL A 386 17.27 12.62 -2.62
C VAL A 386 16.41 13.74 -3.20
N ILE A 387 16.54 14.04 -4.49
CA ILE A 387 15.67 14.99 -5.21
C ILE A 387 14.21 14.55 -5.15
N ASP A 388 13.92 13.26 -5.34
CA ASP A 388 12.54 12.73 -5.25
C ASP A 388 11.99 12.86 -3.82
N VAL A 389 12.81 12.57 -2.81
CA VAL A 389 12.44 12.77 -1.39
C VAL A 389 12.12 14.24 -1.12
N MET A 390 12.98 15.17 -1.55
CA MET A 390 12.76 16.60 -1.39
C MET A 390 11.51 17.09 -2.13
N ALA A 391 11.21 16.54 -3.31
CA ALA A 391 10.00 16.86 -4.05
C ALA A 391 8.71 16.41 -3.33
N ARG A 392 8.73 15.24 -2.68
CA ARG A 392 7.60 14.76 -1.87
C ARG A 392 7.41 15.58 -0.61
N LEU A 393 8.51 15.98 0.04
CA LEU A 393 8.48 16.85 1.22
C LEU A 393 7.97 18.25 0.88
N GLU A 394 8.37 18.80 -0.28
CA GLU A 394 7.83 20.05 -0.82
C GLU A 394 6.32 19.96 -1.05
N GLN A 395 5.83 18.88 -1.68
CA GLN A 395 4.40 18.68 -1.92
C GLN A 395 3.59 18.45 -0.64
N GLY A 396 4.19 17.84 0.38
CA GLY A 396 3.57 17.62 1.68
C GLY A 396 3.57 18.86 2.60
N ALA A 397 4.36 19.89 2.26
CA ALA A 397 4.46 21.10 3.08
C ALA A 397 3.21 21.98 2.94
N GLN A 398 2.56 22.27 4.07
CA GLN A 398 1.33 23.08 4.12
C GLN A 398 1.58 24.59 4.24
N THR A 399 2.82 25.01 4.49
CA THR A 399 3.20 26.42 4.66
C THR A 399 4.07 26.89 3.50
N GLU A 400 3.91 28.17 3.12
CA GLU A 400 4.73 28.80 2.07
C GLU A 400 6.23 28.75 2.41
N PHE A 401 6.56 28.87 3.71
CA PHE A 401 7.92 28.66 4.19
C PHE A 401 8.42 27.23 3.92
N GLY A 402 7.66 26.19 4.28
CA GLY A 402 8.06 24.79 4.06
C GLY A 402 8.19 24.44 2.57
N GLN A 403 7.29 24.96 1.73
CA GLN A 403 7.36 24.78 0.29
C GLN A 403 8.61 25.44 -0.30
N ASN A 404 8.88 26.71 0.03
CA ASN A 404 10.08 27.41 -0.44
C ASN A 404 11.35 26.75 0.09
N PHE A 405 11.34 26.27 1.33
CA PHE A 405 12.46 25.59 1.96
C PHE A 405 12.89 24.34 1.18
N PHE A 406 11.96 23.42 0.90
CA PHE A 406 12.29 22.19 0.16
C PHE A 406 12.56 22.45 -1.32
N LYS A 407 11.86 23.41 -1.93
CA LYS A 407 12.01 23.78 -3.33
C LYS A 407 13.42 24.26 -3.68
N THR A 408 13.96 25.24 -2.96
CA THR A 408 15.30 25.78 -3.22
C THR A 408 16.39 24.70 -3.13
N ARG A 409 16.25 23.77 -2.19
CA ARG A 409 17.23 22.71 -1.94
C ARG A 409 17.12 21.58 -2.97
N LYS A 410 15.91 21.26 -3.41
CA LYS A 410 15.67 20.38 -4.56
C LYS A 410 16.31 20.95 -5.83
N GLU A 411 16.18 22.27 -6.07
CA GLU A 411 16.79 22.96 -7.21
C GLU A 411 18.32 22.86 -7.18
N HIS A 412 18.96 23.14 -6.04
CA HIS A 412 20.42 23.00 -5.90
C HIS A 412 20.92 21.58 -6.14
N LEU A 413 20.24 20.56 -5.60
CA LEU A 413 20.61 19.16 -5.86
C LEU A 413 20.41 18.78 -7.34
N THR A 414 19.38 19.33 -7.98
CA THR A 414 19.10 19.13 -9.41
C THR A 414 20.19 19.74 -10.28
N ASP A 415 20.67 20.94 -9.95
CA ASP A 415 21.77 21.59 -10.66
C ASP A 415 23.07 20.76 -10.58
N ILE A 416 23.39 20.23 -9.39
CA ILE A 416 24.56 19.36 -9.20
C ILE A 416 24.41 18.08 -10.02
N LYS A 417 23.25 17.44 -9.97
CA LYS A 417 22.95 16.24 -10.76
C LYS A 417 23.16 16.49 -12.25
N ASN A 418 22.64 17.60 -12.77
CA ASN A 418 22.78 17.96 -14.17
C ASN A 418 24.24 18.26 -14.53
N GLY A 419 24.99 18.94 -13.64
CA GLY A 419 26.42 19.16 -13.79
C GLY A 419 27.23 17.86 -13.88
N GLN A 420 26.96 16.91 -12.98
CA GLN A 420 27.60 15.59 -13.00
C GLN A 420 27.20 14.75 -14.21
N GLN A 421 25.95 14.85 -14.69
CA GLN A 421 25.52 14.18 -15.93
C GLN A 421 26.27 14.69 -17.16
N ASP A 422 26.40 16.00 -17.31
CA ASP A 422 27.19 16.59 -18.40
C ASP A 422 28.65 16.16 -18.32
N LEU A 423 29.22 16.18 -17.10
CA LEU A 423 30.58 15.71 -16.86
C LEU A 423 30.77 14.24 -17.23
N ASN A 424 29.83 13.38 -16.84
CA ASN A 424 29.85 11.95 -17.16
C ASN A 424 29.80 11.72 -18.69
N ASN A 425 28.96 12.48 -19.40
CA ASN A 425 28.87 12.40 -20.86
C ASN A 425 30.19 12.83 -21.54
N ARG A 426 30.88 13.83 -21.00
CA ARG A 426 32.21 14.25 -21.50
C ARG A 426 33.28 13.19 -21.26
N PHE A 427 33.26 12.52 -20.10
CA PHE A 427 34.17 11.40 -19.82
C PHE A 427 33.88 10.18 -20.70
N LYS A 428 32.62 9.87 -21.02
CA LYS A 428 32.26 8.83 -21.99
C LYS A 428 32.83 9.15 -23.37
N ARG A 429 32.69 10.40 -23.83
CA ARG A 429 33.26 10.85 -25.11
C ARG A 429 34.80 10.80 -25.12
N LEU A 430 35.44 11.13 -24.00
CA LEU A 430 36.89 10.98 -23.84
C LEU A 430 37.31 9.51 -23.92
N ASN A 431 36.55 8.60 -23.30
CA ASN A 431 36.77 7.17 -23.38
C ASN A 431 36.67 6.63 -24.82
N ASP A 432 35.72 7.13 -25.60
CA ASP A 432 35.55 6.75 -27.02
C ASP A 432 36.73 7.22 -27.88
N LEU A 433 37.23 8.44 -27.67
CA LEU A 433 38.41 8.97 -28.36
C LEU A 433 39.65 8.12 -28.08
N ILE A 434 39.89 7.78 -26.80
CA ILE A 434 41.02 6.93 -26.40
C ILE A 434 40.86 5.52 -26.95
N SER A 435 39.64 4.95 -26.92
CA SER A 435 39.36 3.61 -27.43
C SER A 435 39.49 3.47 -28.94
N THR A 436 39.34 4.57 -29.69
CA THR A 436 39.52 4.62 -31.14
C THR A 436 40.95 4.99 -31.56
N GLY A 437 41.86 5.17 -30.61
CA GLY A 437 43.24 5.58 -30.85
C GLY A 437 43.38 7.01 -31.38
N GLN A 438 42.33 7.83 -31.25
CA GLN A 438 42.36 9.23 -31.65
C GLN A 438 43.10 10.07 -30.60
N GLU A 439 43.89 11.03 -31.05
CA GLU A 439 44.61 11.94 -30.16
C GLU A 439 43.63 12.81 -29.36
N VAL A 440 43.80 12.80 -28.03
CA VAL A 440 43.01 13.64 -27.12
C VAL A 440 43.53 15.07 -27.20
N LYS A 441 42.84 15.89 -28.00
CA LYS A 441 43.14 17.31 -28.17
C LYS A 441 42.99 18.10 -26.86
N GLN A 442 43.72 19.21 -26.77
CA GLN A 442 43.76 20.06 -25.58
C GLN A 442 42.40 20.71 -25.25
N ASP A 443 41.63 21.09 -26.27
CA ASP A 443 40.27 21.64 -26.13
C ASP A 443 39.28 20.68 -25.44
N VAL A 444 39.41 19.37 -25.69
CA VAL A 444 38.60 18.34 -25.01
C VAL A 444 38.93 18.27 -23.52
N ARG A 445 40.23 18.35 -23.16
CA ARG A 445 40.68 18.34 -21.76
C ARG A 445 40.25 19.60 -21.03
N ASP A 446 40.44 20.76 -21.67
CA ASP A 446 40.03 22.06 -21.12
C ASP A 446 38.51 22.12 -20.92
N GLY A 447 37.73 21.55 -21.85
CA GLY A 447 36.28 21.45 -21.74
C GLY A 447 35.79 20.53 -20.61
N ILE A 448 36.56 19.51 -20.22
CA ILE A 448 36.25 18.65 -19.06
C ILE A 448 36.62 19.39 -17.76
N ASN A 449 37.80 20.00 -17.70
CA ASN A 449 38.25 20.77 -16.54
C ASN A 449 37.35 21.98 -16.24
N GLN A 450 36.91 22.70 -17.29
CA GLN A 450 35.92 23.76 -17.13
C GLN A 450 34.63 23.22 -16.49
N LYS A 451 34.13 22.06 -16.96
CA LYS A 451 32.89 21.51 -16.44
C LYS A 451 33.03 20.96 -15.01
N LEU A 452 34.18 20.40 -14.68
CA LEU A 452 34.55 20.04 -13.31
C LEU A 452 34.48 21.25 -12.38
N ASN A 453 35.06 22.38 -12.78
CA ASN A 453 35.03 23.61 -12.01
C ASN A 453 33.61 24.18 -11.86
N GLU A 454 32.81 24.18 -12.93
CA GLU A 454 31.40 24.57 -12.86
C GLU A 454 30.61 23.67 -11.89
N THR A 455 30.83 22.36 -11.94
CA THR A 455 30.13 21.40 -11.07
C THR A 455 30.57 21.53 -9.62
N ASN A 456 31.85 21.77 -9.36
CA ASN A 456 32.36 22.06 -8.02
C ASN A 456 31.77 23.36 -7.46
N ALA A 457 31.66 24.42 -8.28
CA ALA A 457 31.03 25.67 -7.85
C ALA A 457 29.53 25.49 -7.51
N LEU A 458 28.82 24.56 -8.16
CA LEU A 458 27.45 24.20 -7.80
C LEU A 458 27.39 23.46 -6.46
N ILE A 459 28.34 22.54 -6.22
CA ILE A 459 28.48 21.83 -4.93
C ILE A 459 28.81 22.83 -3.81
N ASP A 460 29.75 23.75 -4.03
CA ASP A 460 30.13 24.79 -3.07
C ASP A 460 28.95 25.70 -2.73
N ARG A 461 28.16 26.10 -3.75
CA ARG A 461 26.95 26.91 -3.56
C ARG A 461 25.91 26.17 -2.75
N ALA A 462 25.67 24.89 -3.07
CA ALA A 462 24.70 24.08 -2.35
C ALA A 462 25.16 23.86 -0.90
N GLU A 463 26.41 23.52 -0.64
CA GLU A 463 26.95 23.37 0.72
C GLU A 463 26.88 24.67 1.52
N LYS A 464 27.18 25.80 0.89
CA LYS A 464 27.08 27.11 1.55
C LYS A 464 25.63 27.42 1.93
N ASP A 465 24.69 27.27 1.00
CA ASP A 465 23.26 27.46 1.27
C ASP A 465 22.73 26.47 2.32
N TYR A 466 23.21 25.21 2.29
CA TYR A 466 22.82 24.19 3.27
C TYR A 466 23.42 24.42 4.66
N ASN A 467 24.60 25.01 4.79
CA ASN A 467 25.22 25.25 6.09
C ASN A 467 24.82 26.60 6.70
N GLU A 468 24.61 27.64 5.87
CA GLU A 468 24.28 29.00 6.33
C GLU A 468 22.77 29.26 6.34
N THR A 469 22.03 28.91 5.28
CA THR A 469 20.60 29.23 5.13
C THR A 469 19.69 28.20 5.81
N PHE A 470 20.03 26.90 5.74
CA PHE A 470 19.25 25.84 6.42
C PHE A 470 19.19 26.04 7.93
N VAL A 471 20.33 26.33 8.58
CA VAL A 471 20.38 26.54 10.04
C VAL A 471 19.57 27.78 10.43
N ALA A 472 19.62 28.85 9.63
CA ALA A 472 18.86 30.07 9.86
C ALA A 472 17.35 29.89 9.63
N ASP A 473 16.94 29.25 8.53
CA ASP A 473 15.55 28.90 8.21
C ASP A 473 14.97 27.94 9.25
N TYR A 474 15.74 26.94 9.66
CA TYR A 474 15.40 25.99 10.71
C TYR A 474 15.25 26.67 12.09
N GLN A 475 16.19 27.55 12.47
CA GLN A 475 16.08 28.39 13.66
C GLN A 475 14.83 29.27 13.60
N LYS A 476 14.41 29.71 12.41
CA LYS A 476 13.18 30.46 12.20
C LYS A 476 11.92 29.60 12.39
N ALA A 477 11.92 28.35 11.95
CA ALA A 477 10.81 27.41 12.17
C ALA A 477 10.66 27.03 13.65
N VAL A 478 11.77 26.78 14.36
CA VAL A 478 11.81 26.54 15.81
C VAL A 478 11.39 27.77 16.59
N SER A 479 11.93 28.94 16.22
CA SER A 479 11.54 30.19 16.85
C SER A 479 10.08 30.53 16.58
N THR A 480 9.47 30.07 15.49
CA THR A 480 8.02 30.23 15.24
C THR A 480 7.18 29.42 16.23
N VAL A 481 7.60 28.20 16.59
CA VAL A 481 6.91 27.39 17.61
C VAL A 481 7.09 27.98 19.01
N ASP A 482 8.31 28.42 19.35
CA ASP A 482 8.57 29.05 20.65
C ASP A 482 7.94 30.45 20.75
N GLN A 483 7.94 31.23 19.67
CA GLN A 483 7.22 32.51 19.57
C GLN A 483 5.71 32.30 19.64
N ALA A 484 5.16 31.25 19.01
CA ALA A 484 3.75 30.91 19.15
C ALA A 484 3.35 30.57 20.59
N LYS A 485 4.22 29.89 21.36
CA LYS A 485 4.01 29.69 22.81
C LYS A 485 4.02 31.01 23.57
N VAL A 486 5.01 31.87 23.30
CA VAL A 486 5.14 33.18 23.94
C VAL A 486 3.92 34.06 23.62
N ASP A 487 3.50 34.10 22.36
CA ASP A 487 2.36 34.88 21.88
C ASP A 487 1.03 34.35 22.43
N ALA A 488 0.84 33.03 22.47
CA ALA A 488 -0.35 32.41 23.07
C ALA A 488 -0.42 32.67 24.59
N ASN A 489 0.71 32.61 25.28
CA ASN A 489 0.81 32.91 26.71
C ASN A 489 0.55 34.40 26.99
N ALA A 490 1.15 35.29 26.22
CA ALA A 490 0.93 36.73 26.33
C ALA A 490 -0.52 37.10 26.01
N ALA A 491 -1.13 36.49 25.00
CA ALA A 491 -2.54 36.67 24.67
C ALA A 491 -3.47 36.21 25.79
N TYR A 492 -3.18 35.06 26.42
CA TYR A 492 -3.94 34.57 27.57
C TYR A 492 -3.79 35.50 28.79
N ASP A 493 -2.56 35.91 29.12
CA ASP A 493 -2.30 36.75 30.29
C ASP A 493 -2.93 38.15 30.13
N ASN A 494 -2.89 38.72 28.91
CA ASN A 494 -3.57 39.99 28.58
C ASN A 494 -5.09 39.85 28.67
N ALA A 495 -5.67 38.80 28.06
CA ALA A 495 -7.11 38.56 28.12
C ALA A 495 -7.62 38.34 29.55
N LYS A 496 -6.83 37.66 30.39
CA LYS A 496 -7.15 37.48 31.81
C LYS A 496 -7.11 38.80 32.58
N ALA A 497 -6.06 39.60 32.38
CA ALA A 497 -5.90 40.88 33.06
C ALA A 497 -7.02 41.86 32.71
N ASP A 498 -7.44 41.90 31.44
CA ASP A 498 -8.53 42.77 31.00
C ASP A 498 -9.90 42.28 31.48
N TYR A 499 -10.11 40.96 31.53
CA TYR A 499 -11.30 40.36 32.15
C TYR A 499 -11.41 40.70 33.65
N ASP A 500 -10.32 40.59 34.40
CA ASP A 500 -10.31 40.89 35.83
C ASP A 500 -10.55 42.39 36.09
N LYS A 501 -10.08 43.28 35.20
CA LYS A 501 -10.39 44.73 35.25
C LYS A 501 -11.85 45.01 34.98
N ALA A 502 -12.42 44.46 33.91
CA ALA A 502 -13.83 44.62 33.56
C ALA A 502 -14.75 44.12 34.69
N LYS A 503 -14.40 42.98 35.31
CA LYS A 503 -15.10 42.43 36.48
C LYS A 503 -15.14 43.41 37.64
N ASN A 504 -13.99 43.99 37.97
CA ASN A 504 -13.86 44.92 39.09
C ASN A 504 -14.53 46.28 38.78
N GLY A 505 -14.47 46.76 37.54
CA GLY A 505 -15.12 47.99 37.09
C GLY A 505 -16.65 47.90 37.13
N LEU A 506 -17.22 46.76 36.72
CA LEU A 506 -18.65 46.49 36.79
C LEU A 506 -19.17 46.47 38.24
N GLU A 507 -18.45 45.81 39.15
CA GLU A 507 -18.82 45.78 40.57
C GLU A 507 -18.69 47.16 41.23
N GLY A 508 -17.70 47.97 40.84
CA GLY A 508 -17.57 49.38 41.26
C GLY A 508 -18.73 50.26 40.78
N ALA A 509 -19.10 50.15 39.50
CA ALA A 509 -20.20 50.91 38.90
C ALA A 509 -21.56 50.58 39.56
N LYS A 510 -21.82 49.30 39.88
CA LYS A 510 -23.01 48.87 40.64
C LYS A 510 -23.05 49.52 42.02
N ALA A 511 -21.92 49.53 42.73
CA ALA A 511 -21.82 50.12 44.07
C ALA A 511 -22.04 51.64 44.07
N ASP A 512 -21.46 52.37 43.10
CA ASP A 512 -21.62 53.82 42.96
C ASP A 512 -23.06 54.22 42.59
N LEU A 513 -23.73 53.45 41.72
CA LEU A 513 -25.14 53.62 41.36
C LEU A 513 -26.07 53.41 42.56
N GLN A 514 -25.82 52.38 43.35
CA GLN A 514 -26.62 52.08 44.55
C GLN A 514 -26.47 53.20 45.60
N LYS A 515 -25.23 53.65 45.83
CA LYS A 515 -24.94 54.77 46.73
C LYS A 515 -25.59 56.09 46.27
N ALA A 516 -25.56 56.39 44.97
CA ALA A 516 -26.21 57.57 44.40
C ALA A 516 -27.72 57.59 44.63
N LYS A 517 -28.39 56.44 44.46
CA LYS A 517 -29.83 56.28 44.70
C LYS A 517 -30.17 56.55 46.18
N GLU A 518 -29.39 55.98 47.10
CA GLU A 518 -29.58 56.17 48.55
C GLU A 518 -29.34 57.62 48.98
N ASP A 519 -28.31 58.29 48.47
CA ASP A 519 -27.99 59.68 48.82
C ASP A 519 -29.04 60.68 48.32
N ILE A 520 -29.61 60.46 47.13
CA ILE A 520 -30.69 61.30 46.56
C ILE A 520 -31.99 61.13 47.36
N GLN A 521 -32.33 59.90 47.76
CA GLN A 521 -33.50 59.61 48.60
C GLN A 521 -33.40 60.25 49.99
N ASN A 522 -32.19 60.35 50.55
CA ASN A 522 -31.97 60.84 51.91
C ASN A 522 -31.83 62.37 52.03
N LYS A 523 -31.37 63.09 50.99
CA LYS A 523 -30.94 64.51 51.10
C LYS A 523 -31.78 65.54 50.32
N GLY A 524 -32.68 65.13 49.42
CA GLY A 524 -33.54 66.04 48.63
C GLY A 524 -32.79 66.85 47.54
N VAL A 525 -33.50 67.62 46.70
CA VAL A 525 -32.99 68.15 45.40
C VAL A 525 -32.84 69.68 45.35
N ASN A 526 -33.25 70.42 46.39
CA ASN A 526 -33.48 71.88 46.29
C ASN A 526 -32.33 72.80 46.77
N GLY A 527 -31.14 72.27 47.10
CA GLY A 527 -29.95 73.04 47.47
C GLY A 527 -28.81 72.95 46.44
N LEU A 528 -27.90 73.94 46.43
CA LEU A 528 -26.69 73.90 45.58
C LEU A 528 -25.87 72.61 45.86
N ASP A 529 -25.86 72.16 47.12
CA ASP A 529 -25.18 70.93 47.56
C ASP A 529 -25.84 69.66 47.02
N SER A 530 -27.17 69.60 46.94
CA SER A 530 -27.85 68.45 46.34
C SER A 530 -27.65 68.37 44.83
N THR A 531 -27.63 69.50 44.12
CA THR A 531 -27.28 69.55 42.70
C THR A 531 -25.81 69.18 42.46
N LYS A 532 -24.91 69.49 43.40
CA LYS A 532 -23.51 69.07 43.34
C LYS A 532 -23.35 67.56 43.52
N VAL A 533 -24.03 66.98 44.51
CA VAL A 533 -24.03 65.52 44.74
C VAL A 533 -24.60 64.79 43.53
N ALA A 534 -25.70 65.28 42.99
CA ALA A 534 -26.33 64.85 41.75
C ALA A 534 -25.39 64.84 40.54
N LEU A 535 -24.69 65.96 40.29
CA LEU A 535 -23.73 66.04 39.18
C LEU A 535 -22.49 65.19 39.43
N ASN A 536 -21.99 65.07 40.66
CA ASN A 536 -20.88 64.16 40.98
C ASN A 536 -21.25 62.70 40.71
N SER A 537 -22.47 62.28 41.07
CA SER A 537 -23.00 60.95 40.76
C SER A 537 -23.07 60.71 39.25
N LEU A 538 -23.62 61.68 38.51
CA LEU A 538 -23.75 61.62 37.06
C LEU A 538 -22.38 61.56 36.37
N ASN A 539 -21.39 62.29 36.90
CA ASN A 539 -20.02 62.23 36.43
C ASN A 539 -19.41 60.83 36.64
N GLY A 540 -19.65 60.21 37.80
CA GLY A 540 -19.25 58.83 38.08
C GLY A 540 -19.91 57.81 37.15
N GLN A 541 -21.18 58.02 36.79
CA GLN A 541 -21.90 57.20 35.81
C GLN A 541 -21.29 57.29 34.41
N PHE A 542 -20.97 58.51 33.92
CA PHE A 542 -20.29 58.67 32.64
C PHE A 542 -18.89 58.04 32.64
N GLN A 543 -18.11 58.23 33.71
CA GLN A 543 -16.78 57.62 33.85
C GLN A 543 -16.84 56.09 33.90
N SER A 544 -17.85 55.52 34.55
CA SER A 544 -18.08 54.07 34.58
C SER A 544 -18.40 53.52 33.20
N GLY A 545 -19.27 54.20 32.43
CA GLY A 545 -19.57 53.82 31.04
C GLY A 545 -18.34 53.91 30.12
N ILE A 546 -17.44 54.87 30.35
CA ILE A 546 -16.16 54.97 29.63
C ILE A 546 -15.25 53.79 29.99
N GLY A 547 -15.12 53.45 31.28
CA GLY A 547 -14.33 52.33 31.75
C GLY A 547 -14.74 51.00 31.12
N LEU A 548 -16.05 50.72 31.08
CA LEU A 548 -16.59 49.52 30.42
C LEU A 548 -16.25 49.46 28.92
N ILE A 549 -16.33 50.59 28.21
CA ILE A 549 -15.97 50.64 26.79
C ILE A 549 -14.45 50.44 26.59
N ASP A 550 -13.64 51.05 27.46
CA ASP A 550 -12.18 50.94 27.40
C ASP A 550 -11.67 49.53 27.67
N ASP A 551 -12.38 48.77 28.50
CA ASP A 551 -12.06 47.35 28.75
C ASP A 551 -12.53 46.44 27.60
N MET A 552 -13.61 46.81 26.89
CA MET A 552 -14.15 46.02 25.77
C MET A 552 -13.36 46.13 24.46
N ILE A 553 -12.78 47.30 24.18
CA ILE A 553 -12.04 47.54 22.92
C ILE A 553 -10.85 46.57 22.76
N PRO A 554 -9.94 46.40 23.75
CA PRO A 554 -8.81 45.47 23.65
C PRO A 554 -9.21 44.00 23.44
N VAL A 555 -10.32 43.57 24.03
CA VAL A 555 -10.86 42.21 23.85
C VAL A 555 -11.31 41.99 22.40
N LEU A 556 -12.01 42.99 21.82
CA LEU A 556 -12.42 42.92 20.42
C LEU A 556 -11.23 43.05 19.46
N GLU A 557 -10.21 43.85 19.78
CA GLU A 557 -8.97 43.96 18.99
C GLU A 557 -8.17 42.65 19.01
N SER A 558 -8.05 42.01 20.19
CA SER A 558 -7.38 40.71 20.33
C SER A 558 -8.13 39.61 19.56
N THR A 559 -9.48 39.62 19.63
CA THR A 559 -10.33 38.72 18.86
C THR A 559 -10.17 38.95 17.36
N ASN A 560 -10.08 40.21 16.94
CA ASN A 560 -9.88 40.61 15.55
C ASN A 560 -8.50 40.16 15.03
N LYS A 561 -7.45 40.20 15.86
CA LYS A 561 -6.12 39.69 15.54
C LYS A 561 -6.15 38.17 15.31
N VAL A 562 -6.77 37.42 16.22
CA VAL A 562 -6.94 35.95 16.09
C VAL A 562 -7.77 35.59 14.84
N LEU A 563 -8.81 36.37 14.53
CA LEU A 563 -9.62 36.18 13.32
C LEU A 563 -8.86 36.48 12.04
N ALA A 564 -8.02 37.53 12.02
CA ALA A 564 -7.22 37.93 10.88
C ALA A 564 -6.16 36.90 10.50
N ASP A 565 -5.55 36.22 11.48
CA ASP A 565 -4.56 35.17 11.25
C ASP A 565 -5.17 33.87 10.68
N VAL A 566 -6.50 33.70 10.80
CA VAL A 566 -7.23 32.48 10.39
C VAL A 566 -8.11 32.70 9.14
N ASN A 567 -8.53 33.94 8.85
CA ASN A 567 -9.33 34.27 7.66
C ASN A 567 -9.34 35.80 7.35
N SER A 568 -9.01 36.20 6.12
CA SER A 568 -8.82 37.61 5.75
C SER A 568 -10.11 38.47 5.66
N ASP A 569 -11.30 37.86 5.59
CA ASP A 569 -12.50 38.54 5.05
C ASP A 569 -13.51 39.07 6.10
N LYS A 570 -13.30 38.89 7.40
CA LYS A 570 -14.25 39.40 8.42
C LYS A 570 -13.53 40.00 9.63
N ASN A 571 -13.46 41.33 9.66
CA ASN A 571 -12.84 42.10 10.74
C ASN A 571 -13.89 42.81 11.62
N LEU A 572 -13.69 42.82 12.94
CA LEU A 572 -14.57 43.44 13.94
C LEU A 572 -14.36 44.96 14.07
N ASN A 573 -13.63 45.56 13.12
CA ASN A 573 -13.23 46.97 13.13
C ASN A 573 -14.41 47.95 13.20
N ASN A 574 -15.55 47.59 12.60
CA ASN A 574 -16.77 48.39 12.63
C ASN A 574 -17.33 48.52 14.06
N GLY A 575 -17.36 47.41 14.82
CA GLY A 575 -17.78 47.39 16.22
C GLY A 575 -16.87 48.23 17.12
N ILE A 576 -15.56 48.10 16.96
CA ILE A 576 -14.55 48.91 17.68
C ILE A 576 -14.71 50.41 17.38
N THR A 577 -14.99 50.75 16.11
CA THR A 577 -15.22 52.15 15.70
C THR A 577 -16.47 52.73 16.36
N LYS A 578 -17.55 51.95 16.47
CA LYS A 578 -18.80 52.38 17.13
C LYS A 578 -18.64 52.53 18.64
N LEU A 579 -17.89 51.63 19.30
CA LEU A 579 -17.53 51.74 20.72
C LEU A 579 -16.74 53.02 21.01
N ASN A 580 -15.73 53.34 20.19
CA ASN A 580 -14.98 54.59 20.32
C ASN A 580 -15.86 55.84 20.16
N LYS A 581 -16.86 55.81 19.28
CA LYS A 581 -17.85 56.90 19.16
C LYS A 581 -18.71 57.04 20.40
N ALA A 582 -19.18 55.93 20.97
CA ALA A 582 -19.90 55.93 22.24
C ALA A 582 -19.02 56.54 23.36
N LYS A 583 -17.77 56.08 23.51
CA LYS A 583 -16.79 56.64 24.45
C LYS A 583 -16.65 58.16 24.32
N SER A 584 -16.50 58.66 23.10
CA SER A 584 -16.39 60.10 22.84
C SER A 584 -17.63 60.89 23.30
N SER A 585 -18.84 60.34 23.10
CA SER A 585 -20.08 60.94 23.59
C SER A 585 -20.14 60.95 25.13
N LEU A 586 -19.67 59.88 25.77
CA LEU A 586 -19.62 59.80 27.24
C LEU A 586 -18.63 60.80 27.83
N GLN A 587 -17.46 60.96 27.20
CA GLN A 587 -16.45 61.94 27.62
C GLN A 587 -17.00 63.37 27.56
N LYS A 588 -17.81 63.70 26.53
CA LYS A 588 -18.52 64.99 26.47
C LYS A 588 -19.48 65.18 27.65
N GLY A 589 -20.11 64.11 28.13
CA GLY A 589 -20.95 64.10 29.33
C GLY A 589 -20.15 64.38 30.61
N VAL A 590 -18.99 63.72 30.78
CA VAL A 590 -18.03 64.00 31.87
C VAL A 590 -17.63 65.48 31.86
N ASP A 591 -17.22 66.00 30.71
CA ASP A 591 -16.75 67.39 30.59
C ASP A 591 -17.86 68.40 30.90
N ALA A 592 -19.08 68.15 30.43
CA ALA A 592 -20.24 69.00 30.70
C ALA A 592 -20.66 68.94 32.18
N THR A 593 -20.56 67.77 32.81
CA THR A 593 -20.89 67.57 34.22
C THR A 593 -19.87 68.25 35.12
N ASN A 594 -18.57 68.15 34.81
CA ASN A 594 -17.49 68.85 35.50
C ASN A 594 -17.63 70.38 35.42
N LYS A 595 -18.07 70.91 34.27
CA LYS A 595 -18.41 72.33 34.13
C LYS A 595 -19.54 72.72 35.09
N GLY A 596 -20.59 71.92 35.19
CA GLY A 596 -21.69 72.13 36.15
C GLY A 596 -21.23 72.10 37.62
N ILE A 597 -20.40 71.13 37.99
CA ILE A 597 -19.81 71.02 39.34
C ILE A 597 -18.95 72.25 39.66
N THR A 598 -18.16 72.73 38.69
CA THR A 598 -17.31 73.92 38.86
C THR A 598 -18.12 75.18 39.09
N LEU A 599 -19.23 75.37 38.36
CA LEU A 599 -20.15 76.49 38.58
C LEU A 599 -20.73 76.46 40.01
N ILE A 600 -21.11 75.27 40.49
CA ILE A 600 -21.61 75.11 41.85
C ILE A 600 -20.54 75.40 42.90
N ASN A 601 -19.30 74.93 42.70
CA ASN A 601 -18.18 75.24 43.59
C ASN A 601 -17.91 76.75 43.69
N ASN A 602 -18.21 77.50 42.64
CA ASN A 602 -18.11 78.95 42.61
C ASN A 602 -19.37 79.66 43.16
N GLY A 603 -20.30 78.94 43.78
CA GLY A 603 -21.54 79.48 44.35
C GLY A 603 -22.64 79.80 43.32
N GLN A 604 -22.48 79.38 42.07
CA GLN A 604 -23.42 79.64 40.98
C GLN A 604 -24.29 78.42 40.70
N LYS A 605 -25.54 78.64 40.26
CA LYS A 605 -26.40 77.55 39.78
C LYS A 605 -25.93 77.12 38.38
N PRO A 606 -25.89 75.81 38.05
CA PRO A 606 -25.65 75.37 36.68
C PRO A 606 -26.66 75.99 35.73
N THR A 607 -26.19 76.48 34.58
CA THR A 607 -27.10 77.04 33.58
C THR A 607 -27.90 75.94 32.90
N LYS A 608 -29.08 76.31 32.36
CA LYS A 608 -29.93 75.38 31.60
C LYS A 608 -29.15 74.71 30.46
N ASP A 609 -28.32 75.48 29.75
CA ASP A 609 -27.48 74.98 28.65
C ASP A 609 -26.48 73.91 29.08
N VAL A 610 -25.95 73.97 30.32
CA VAL A 610 -25.05 72.94 30.87
C VAL A 610 -25.82 71.66 31.13
N ILE A 611 -27.01 71.75 31.75
CA ILE A 611 -27.86 70.57 32.00
C ILE A 611 -28.36 69.95 30.68
N GLU A 612 -28.77 70.76 29.70
CA GLU A 612 -29.14 70.30 28.36
C GLU A 612 -27.96 69.65 27.62
N SER A 613 -26.73 70.16 27.78
CA SER A 613 -25.53 69.55 27.20
C SER A 613 -25.24 68.17 27.80
N ILE A 614 -25.45 68.01 29.11
CA ILE A 614 -25.28 66.70 29.78
C ILE A 614 -26.38 65.73 29.34
N ASN A 615 -27.63 66.20 29.23
CA ASN A 615 -28.76 65.39 28.76
C ASN A 615 -28.56 64.90 27.32
N ASN A 616 -28.09 65.77 26.42
CA ASN A 616 -27.78 65.42 25.04
C ASN A 616 -26.61 64.42 24.94
N ALA A 617 -25.59 64.56 25.80
CA ALA A 617 -24.50 63.60 25.87
C ALA A 617 -24.97 62.22 26.37
N ALA A 618 -25.87 62.18 27.36
CA ALA A 618 -26.48 60.95 27.87
C ALA A 618 -27.35 60.25 26.80
N LYS A 619 -28.28 60.98 26.17
CA LYS A 619 -29.14 60.46 25.09
C LYS A 619 -28.33 60.00 23.88
N GLY A 620 -27.32 60.77 23.49
CA GLY A 620 -26.39 60.39 22.41
C GLY A 620 -25.55 59.15 22.75
N GLY A 621 -25.06 59.05 23.99
CA GLY A 621 -24.35 57.87 24.49
C GLY A 621 -25.22 56.61 24.46
N SER A 622 -26.46 56.70 24.97
CA SER A 622 -27.43 55.60 24.94
C SER A 622 -27.74 55.13 23.51
N ALA A 623 -27.98 56.06 22.58
CA ALA A 623 -28.26 55.72 21.18
C ALA A 623 -27.07 55.04 20.47
N GLN A 624 -25.83 55.48 20.75
CA GLN A 624 -24.63 54.83 20.20
C GLN A 624 -24.43 53.43 20.80
N LEU A 625 -24.69 53.24 22.09
CA LEU A 625 -24.63 51.93 22.74
C LEU A 625 -25.71 50.97 22.20
N ALA A 626 -26.90 51.48 21.86
CA ALA A 626 -27.94 50.70 21.18
C ALA A 626 -27.50 50.18 19.80
N ASP A 627 -26.82 51.04 19.01
CA ASP A 627 -26.29 50.65 17.70
C ASP A 627 -25.12 49.64 17.82
N VAL A 628 -24.28 49.79 18.86
CA VAL A 628 -23.27 48.79 19.21
C VAL A 628 -23.94 47.46 19.57
N LEU A 629 -24.96 47.45 20.42
CA LEU A 629 -25.71 46.23 20.78
C LEU A 629 -26.33 45.53 19.56
N SER A 630 -26.89 46.28 18.62
CA SER A 630 -27.42 45.75 17.36
C SER A 630 -26.33 45.10 16.50
N THR A 631 -25.18 45.77 16.37
CA THR A 631 -24.01 45.26 15.63
C THR A 631 -23.39 44.04 16.32
N TYR A 632 -23.40 44.05 17.66
CA TYR A 632 -22.91 42.98 18.51
C TYR A 632 -23.69 41.69 18.26
N ASP A 633 -25.03 41.78 18.29
CA ASP A 633 -25.93 40.65 18.04
C ASP A 633 -25.86 40.16 16.59
N ALA A 634 -25.75 41.07 15.62
CA ALA A 634 -25.81 40.74 14.18
C ALA A 634 -24.47 40.25 13.58
N GLU A 635 -23.33 40.75 14.06
CA GLU A 635 -22.02 40.52 13.42
C GLU A 635 -21.00 39.87 14.38
N ILE A 636 -20.91 40.36 15.61
CA ILE A 636 -19.84 39.97 16.55
C ILE A 636 -20.10 38.57 17.12
N VAL A 637 -21.32 38.29 17.60
CA VAL A 637 -21.67 36.96 18.16
C VAL A 637 -21.56 35.84 17.11
N PRO A 638 -22.09 35.97 15.88
CA PRO A 638 -21.93 34.94 14.85
C PRO A 638 -20.46 34.75 14.41
N GLY A 639 -19.68 35.84 14.34
CA GLY A 639 -18.25 35.78 14.01
C GLY A 639 -17.44 35.00 15.05
N PHE A 640 -17.68 35.29 16.33
CA PHE A 640 -17.05 34.60 17.46
C PHE A 640 -17.38 33.09 17.49
N ASN A 641 -18.66 32.74 17.32
CA ASN A 641 -19.10 31.34 17.28
C ASN A 641 -18.51 30.58 16.08
N THR A 642 -18.37 31.25 14.93
CA THR A 642 -17.76 30.66 13.72
C THR A 642 -16.27 30.36 13.94
N ALA A 643 -15.54 31.24 14.62
CA ALA A 643 -14.13 31.03 14.96
C ALA A 643 -13.94 29.77 15.81
N ILE A 644 -14.72 29.65 16.89
CA ILE A 644 -14.67 28.48 17.79
C ILE A 644 -14.99 27.19 17.01
N ALA A 645 -16.02 27.20 16.17
CA ALA A 645 -16.41 26.02 15.39
C ALA A 645 -15.28 25.57 14.45
N ARG A 646 -14.62 26.51 13.77
CA ARG A 646 -13.49 26.21 12.88
C ARG A 646 -12.27 25.70 13.63
N THR A 647 -11.94 26.28 14.78
CA THR A 647 -10.81 25.80 15.59
C THR A 647 -11.06 24.37 16.07
N LYS A 648 -12.30 24.03 16.45
CA LYS A 648 -12.69 22.64 16.78
C LYS A 648 -12.59 21.70 15.57
N GLU A 649 -13.01 22.15 14.39
CA GLU A 649 -12.91 21.37 13.15
C GLU A 649 -11.45 21.12 12.75
N MET A 650 -10.59 22.14 12.85
CA MET A 650 -9.16 22.01 12.62
C MET A 650 -8.51 21.03 13.62
N SER A 651 -8.81 21.15 14.91
CA SER A 651 -8.36 20.20 15.95
C SER A 651 -8.73 18.75 15.59
N LYS A 652 -9.98 18.54 15.16
CA LYS A 652 -10.48 17.23 14.76
C LYS A 652 -9.77 16.68 13.52
N ASN A 653 -9.56 17.50 12.50
CA ASN A 653 -8.86 17.09 11.27
C ASN A 653 -7.39 16.76 11.55
N THR A 654 -6.70 17.58 12.36
CA THR A 654 -5.32 17.31 12.80
C THR A 654 -5.25 16.03 13.64
N THR A 655 -6.24 15.79 14.52
CA THR A 655 -6.33 14.55 15.31
C THR A 655 -6.47 13.31 14.42
N GLN A 656 -7.26 13.39 13.34
CA GLN A 656 -7.38 12.31 12.37
C GLN A 656 -6.05 12.02 11.66
N ILE A 657 -5.34 13.06 11.22
CA ILE A 657 -4.03 12.92 10.57
C ILE A 657 -3.02 12.23 11.51
N LEU A 658 -2.94 12.66 12.77
CA LEU A 658 -2.03 12.05 13.75
C LEU A 658 -2.41 10.61 14.07
N ASN A 659 -3.70 10.29 14.19
CA ASN A 659 -4.17 8.92 14.41
C ASN A 659 -3.90 8.00 13.22
N ASP A 660 -3.98 8.50 11.99
CA ASP A 660 -3.69 7.71 10.80
C ASP A 660 -2.18 7.51 10.63
N ALA A 661 -1.36 8.50 11.01
CA ALA A 661 0.08 8.36 11.10
C ALA A 661 0.49 7.31 12.16
N ASP A 662 -0.11 7.37 13.35
CA ASP A 662 0.10 6.41 14.44
C ASP A 662 -0.20 4.97 14.00
N LYS A 663 -1.33 4.74 13.32
CA LYS A 663 -1.71 3.41 12.80
C LYS A 663 -0.74 2.87 11.74
N LYS A 664 -0.04 3.74 11.01
CA LYS A 664 0.90 3.36 9.93
C LYS A 664 2.32 3.16 10.43
N LEU A 665 2.66 3.72 11.60
CA LEU A 665 3.99 3.63 12.18
C LEU A 665 4.47 2.17 12.43
N PRO A 666 3.62 1.21 12.88
CA PRO A 666 4.02 -0.19 13.02
C PRO A 666 4.39 -0.86 11.69
N ASP A 667 3.70 -0.53 10.60
CA ASP A 667 4.01 -1.06 9.26
C ASP A 667 5.38 -0.57 8.78
N VAL A 668 5.68 0.72 9.01
CA VAL A 668 6.99 1.32 8.71
C VAL A 668 8.09 0.70 9.55
N LYS A 669 7.86 0.48 10.86
CA LYS A 669 8.79 -0.19 11.76
C LYS A 669 9.15 -1.59 11.26
N LYS A 670 8.13 -2.39 10.93
CA LYS A 670 8.29 -3.74 10.43
C LYS A 670 9.06 -3.78 9.10
N LEU A 671 8.73 -2.87 8.18
CA LEU A 671 9.42 -2.77 6.89
C LEU A 671 10.91 -2.44 7.07
N LEU A 672 11.25 -1.52 7.98
CA LEU A 672 12.64 -1.17 8.30
C LEU A 672 13.38 -2.33 8.99
N GLU A 673 12.71 -3.07 9.89
CA GLU A 673 13.28 -4.28 10.51
C GLU A 673 13.54 -5.40 9.49
N ASP A 674 12.59 -5.67 8.59
CA ASP A 674 12.73 -6.68 7.54
C ASP A 674 13.81 -6.29 6.52
N SER A 675 13.88 -5.00 6.17
CA SER A 675 14.92 -4.46 5.28
C SER A 675 16.32 -4.54 5.90
N SER A 676 16.46 -4.24 7.19
CA SER A 676 17.73 -4.37 7.92
C SER A 676 18.21 -5.82 7.93
N LYS A 677 17.34 -6.79 8.25
CA LYS A 677 17.67 -8.22 8.22
C LYS A 677 18.10 -8.68 6.83
N GLY A 678 17.36 -8.29 5.79
CA GLY A 678 17.68 -8.65 4.41
C GLY A 678 19.03 -8.09 3.95
N LEU A 679 19.37 -6.86 4.35
CA LEU A 679 20.66 -6.24 4.04
C LEU A 679 21.82 -6.91 4.77
N VAL A 680 21.67 -7.24 6.06
CA VAL A 680 22.68 -7.98 6.83
C VAL A 680 22.95 -9.37 6.22
N ASP A 681 21.90 -10.09 5.84
CA ASP A 681 22.03 -11.39 5.17
C ASP A 681 22.69 -11.27 3.79
N GLY A 682 22.36 -10.21 3.04
CA GLY A 682 22.96 -9.90 1.75
C GLY A 682 24.45 -9.59 1.85
N GLN A 683 24.84 -8.72 2.79
CA GLN A 683 26.23 -8.40 3.09
C GLN A 683 27.03 -9.66 3.45
N LYS A 684 26.46 -10.55 4.28
CA LYS A 684 27.12 -11.80 4.66
C LYS A 684 27.42 -12.68 3.44
N LYS A 685 26.46 -12.86 2.53
CA LYS A 685 26.66 -13.65 1.31
C LYS A 685 27.71 -13.03 0.38
N ILE A 686 27.72 -11.70 0.24
CA ILE A 686 28.72 -10.99 -0.57
C ILE A 686 30.11 -11.10 0.08
N ALA A 687 30.19 -11.04 1.41
CA ALA A 687 31.42 -11.25 2.17
C ALA A 687 31.94 -12.70 2.05
N ASP A 688 31.06 -13.70 2.06
CA ASP A 688 31.41 -15.10 1.83
C ASP A 688 32.00 -15.30 0.42
N ILE A 689 31.38 -14.69 -0.61
CA ILE A 689 31.92 -14.68 -1.99
C ILE A 689 33.31 -14.04 -2.01
N LYS A 690 33.48 -12.88 -1.36
CA LYS A 690 34.77 -12.18 -1.25
C LYS A 690 35.83 -13.03 -0.54
N ALA A 691 35.45 -13.82 0.46
CA ALA A 691 36.36 -14.72 1.18
C ALA A 691 36.84 -15.89 0.31
N GLU A 692 36.02 -16.36 -0.64
CA GLU A 692 36.37 -17.43 -1.59
C GLU A 692 37.14 -16.93 -2.83
N MET A 693 37.11 -15.62 -3.13
CA MET A 693 37.79 -15.05 -4.29
C MET A 693 39.31 -15.31 -4.31
N PRO A 694 40.08 -15.15 -3.23
CA PRO A 694 41.52 -15.43 -3.25
C PRO A 694 41.86 -16.89 -3.60
N ALA A 695 41.05 -17.85 -3.13
CA ALA A 695 41.24 -19.26 -3.47
C ALA A 695 40.92 -19.55 -4.94
N THR A 696 39.91 -18.86 -5.47
CA THR A 696 39.51 -18.94 -6.88
C THR A 696 40.57 -18.30 -7.78
N GLU A 697 41.09 -17.13 -7.40
CA GLU A 697 42.20 -16.45 -8.06
C GLU A 697 43.43 -17.36 -8.12
N LYS A 698 43.78 -17.97 -6.98
CA LYS A 698 44.91 -18.89 -6.89
C LYS A 698 44.76 -20.09 -7.82
N LYS A 699 43.57 -20.72 -7.88
CA LYS A 699 43.31 -21.85 -8.79
C LYS A 699 43.41 -21.45 -10.26
N ILE A 700 42.91 -20.27 -10.63
CA ILE A 700 43.01 -19.75 -11.99
C ILE A 700 44.47 -19.45 -12.35
N LYS A 701 45.24 -18.84 -11.45
CA LYS A 701 46.69 -18.63 -11.61
C LYS A 701 47.49 -19.92 -11.66
N GLU A 702 47.15 -20.92 -10.84
CA GLU A 702 47.77 -22.25 -10.87
C GLU A 702 47.49 -22.98 -12.19
N LEU A 703 46.27 -22.88 -12.71
CA LEU A 703 45.91 -23.42 -14.03
C LEU A 703 46.66 -22.69 -15.15
N ALA A 704 46.73 -21.36 -15.09
CA ALA A 704 47.49 -20.54 -16.03
C ALA A 704 48.99 -20.88 -16.00
N ASN A 705 49.57 -21.11 -14.81
CA ASN A 705 50.96 -21.53 -14.65
C ASN A 705 51.20 -22.96 -15.17
N LYS A 706 50.30 -23.91 -14.90
CA LYS A 706 50.40 -25.26 -15.47
C LYS A 706 50.34 -25.28 -16.99
N ILE A 707 49.56 -24.38 -17.59
CA ILE A 707 49.51 -24.19 -19.05
C ILE A 707 50.84 -23.62 -19.57
N ARG A 708 51.52 -22.75 -18.79
CA ARG A 708 52.89 -22.27 -19.09
C ARG A 708 53.94 -23.37 -18.92
N ASP A 709 53.79 -24.25 -17.93
CA ASP A 709 54.71 -25.37 -17.68
C ASP A 709 54.59 -26.49 -18.73
N PHE A 710 53.38 -26.68 -19.29
CA PHE A 710 53.07 -27.66 -20.35
C PHE A 710 53.81 -27.43 -21.67
N GLU A 711 54.48 -26.28 -21.85
CA GLU A 711 55.33 -25.98 -23.01
C GLU A 711 56.65 -26.78 -23.05
N SER A 712 57.00 -27.53 -21.99
CA SER A 712 58.38 -27.99 -21.81
C SER A 712 58.73 -29.45 -22.12
N GLU A 713 57.81 -30.45 -22.23
CA GLU A 713 58.23 -31.85 -22.49
C GLU A 713 57.23 -32.78 -23.24
N GLU A 714 57.72 -33.31 -24.38
CA GLU A 714 57.52 -34.56 -25.16
C GLU A 714 56.29 -35.53 -25.13
N ASP A 715 55.12 -35.25 -24.53
CA ASP A 715 54.04 -36.28 -24.43
C ASP A 715 52.94 -36.29 -25.53
N ILE A 716 53.03 -35.46 -26.57
CA ILE A 716 51.97 -35.35 -27.60
C ILE A 716 51.92 -36.56 -28.57
N LYS A 717 53.03 -37.31 -28.72
CA LYS A 717 53.15 -38.38 -29.73
C LYS A 717 52.46 -39.70 -29.35
N ASP A 718 52.30 -40.01 -28.06
CA ASP A 718 51.69 -41.27 -27.63
C ASP A 718 50.15 -41.23 -27.62
N ILE A 719 49.57 -40.03 -27.55
CA ILE A 719 48.12 -39.81 -27.62
C ILE A 719 47.58 -40.12 -29.04
N ILE A 720 48.39 -39.90 -30.08
CA ILE A 720 48.05 -40.16 -31.49
C ILE A 720 47.77 -41.66 -31.74
N ARG A 721 48.35 -42.56 -30.95
CA ARG A 721 48.13 -44.02 -31.06
C ARG A 721 46.81 -44.50 -30.44
N LEU A 722 46.23 -43.74 -29.51
CA LEU A 722 45.02 -44.13 -28.78
C LEU A 722 43.71 -43.73 -29.47
N LEU A 723 43.75 -42.75 -30.38
CA LEU A 723 42.58 -42.19 -31.08
C LEU A 723 41.99 -43.08 -32.19
N LYS A 724 42.45 -44.32 -32.31
CA LYS A 724 42.15 -45.20 -33.45
C LYS A 724 40.95 -46.14 -33.27
N ASN A 725 40.01 -45.89 -32.36
CA ASN A 725 38.94 -46.87 -32.08
C ASN A 725 37.48 -46.35 -31.99
N ASP A 726 36.67 -46.99 -32.84
CA ASP A 726 35.22 -47.21 -32.89
C ASP A 726 34.25 -46.01 -32.90
N VAL A 727 33.92 -45.56 -34.13
CA VAL A 727 33.19 -44.34 -34.49
C VAL A 727 31.67 -44.44 -34.27
N GLU A 728 31.09 -45.64 -34.28
CA GLU A 728 29.63 -45.79 -34.22
C GLU A 728 29.05 -45.69 -32.80
N LYS A 729 29.81 -46.04 -31.75
CA LYS A 729 29.33 -45.96 -30.36
C LYS A 729 29.42 -44.58 -29.71
N GLN A 730 30.29 -43.69 -30.21
CA GLN A 730 30.46 -42.35 -29.64
C GLN A 730 29.43 -41.33 -30.16
N SER A 731 28.88 -41.52 -31.37
CA SER A 731 27.89 -40.60 -31.94
C SER A 731 26.61 -40.52 -31.10
N ASP A 732 26.14 -41.64 -30.54
CA ASP A 732 24.96 -41.69 -29.65
C ASP A 732 25.22 -41.02 -28.29
N TYR A 733 26.46 -41.07 -27.78
CA TYR A 733 26.85 -40.45 -26.51
C TYR A 733 26.82 -38.91 -26.58
N PHE A 734 27.19 -38.33 -27.73
CA PHE A 734 27.14 -36.88 -27.94
C PHE A 734 25.76 -36.36 -28.36
N ALA A 735 24.92 -37.21 -28.98
CA ALA A 735 23.54 -36.85 -29.31
C ALA A 735 22.64 -36.70 -28.07
N ASN A 736 22.96 -37.40 -26.98
CA ASN A 736 22.25 -37.30 -25.70
C ASN A 736 23.26 -37.13 -24.55
N PRO A 737 23.92 -35.96 -24.43
CA PRO A 737 25.10 -35.79 -23.56
C PRO A 737 24.76 -35.81 -22.07
N VAL A 738 23.48 -35.78 -21.70
CA VAL A 738 23.02 -35.86 -20.31
C VAL A 738 21.84 -36.82 -20.23
N ASN A 739 22.02 -37.90 -19.47
CA ASN A 739 20.89 -38.70 -19.03
C ASN A 739 20.14 -37.93 -17.94
N LEU A 740 18.96 -37.40 -18.26
CA LEU A 740 18.05 -36.84 -17.26
C LEU A 740 17.63 -37.94 -16.29
N LYS A 741 18.29 -38.02 -15.14
CA LYS A 741 17.88 -38.90 -14.04
C LYS A 741 16.69 -38.27 -13.32
N GLU A 742 15.50 -38.50 -13.86
CA GLU A 742 14.24 -37.99 -13.29
C GLU A 742 13.89 -38.76 -12.01
N ASN A 743 13.94 -38.08 -10.85
CA ASN A 743 13.53 -38.63 -9.57
C ASN A 743 12.11 -38.11 -9.24
N LYS A 744 11.07 -38.81 -9.70
CA LYS A 744 9.67 -38.44 -9.47
C LYS A 744 9.28 -38.66 -8.01
N LEU A 745 9.03 -37.59 -7.27
CA LEU A 745 8.42 -37.65 -5.94
C LEU A 745 6.91 -37.86 -6.12
N PHE A 746 6.34 -38.86 -5.43
CA PHE A 746 4.90 -39.16 -5.45
C PHE A 746 4.32 -39.44 -6.86
N ALA A 747 5.00 -40.31 -7.61
CA ALA A 747 4.61 -40.62 -8.99
C ALA A 747 3.19 -41.21 -9.09
N MET A 748 2.32 -40.54 -9.86
CA MET A 748 0.99 -41.04 -10.17
C MET A 748 0.97 -41.68 -11.57
N PRO A 749 0.34 -42.86 -11.71
CA PRO A 749 0.45 -43.66 -12.93
C PRO A 749 -0.38 -43.14 -14.11
N ASN A 750 -1.45 -42.38 -13.85
CA ASN A 750 -2.32 -41.84 -14.90
C ASN A 750 -3.06 -40.58 -14.42
N TYR A 751 -3.57 -39.81 -15.39
CA TYR A 751 -4.26 -38.53 -15.14
C TYR A 751 -5.59 -38.74 -14.40
N GLY A 752 -6.30 -39.84 -14.66
CA GLY A 752 -7.55 -40.16 -13.97
C GLY A 752 -7.37 -40.32 -12.46
N SER A 753 -6.31 -41.02 -12.04
CA SER A 753 -5.96 -41.19 -10.63
C SER A 753 -5.56 -39.86 -9.99
N ALA A 754 -4.83 -39.01 -10.72
CA ALA A 754 -4.46 -37.67 -10.27
C ALA A 754 -5.67 -36.74 -10.05
N MET A 755 -6.70 -36.90 -10.87
CA MET A 755 -7.95 -36.13 -10.79
C MET A 755 -8.97 -36.73 -9.83
N SER A 756 -8.75 -37.96 -9.33
CA SER A 756 -9.70 -38.62 -8.44
C SER A 756 -10.01 -37.84 -7.16
N PRO A 757 -9.04 -37.20 -6.44
CA PRO A 757 -9.37 -36.40 -5.26
C PRO A 757 -10.38 -35.30 -5.53
N PHE A 758 -10.27 -34.62 -6.68
CA PHE A 758 -11.18 -33.56 -7.07
C PHE A 758 -12.60 -34.08 -7.33
N TYR A 759 -12.72 -35.13 -8.15
CA TYR A 759 -14.04 -35.66 -8.52
C TYR A 759 -14.73 -36.41 -7.38
N THR A 760 -13.98 -37.11 -6.53
CA THR A 760 -14.50 -37.72 -5.29
C THR A 760 -15.10 -36.63 -4.41
N VAL A 761 -14.35 -35.58 -4.07
CA VAL A 761 -14.83 -34.47 -3.23
C VAL A 761 -16.05 -33.78 -3.84
N LEU A 762 -16.01 -33.49 -5.14
CA LEU A 762 -17.12 -32.88 -5.85
C LEU A 762 -18.39 -33.73 -5.79
N ALA A 763 -18.26 -35.05 -6.01
CA ALA A 763 -19.37 -35.98 -5.87
C ALA A 763 -19.98 -35.97 -4.47
N LEU A 764 -19.18 -35.97 -3.41
CA LEU A 764 -19.68 -35.93 -2.02
C LEU A 764 -20.56 -34.70 -1.75
N TRP A 765 -20.16 -33.53 -2.26
CA TRP A 765 -20.96 -32.31 -2.11
C TRP A 765 -22.25 -32.36 -2.92
N VAL A 766 -22.17 -32.81 -4.18
CA VAL A 766 -23.35 -33.00 -5.03
C VAL A 766 -24.33 -33.97 -4.36
N GLY A 767 -23.83 -35.04 -3.73
CA GLY A 767 -24.66 -35.94 -2.93
C GLY A 767 -25.37 -35.27 -1.77
N ALA A 768 -24.67 -34.44 -1.00
CA ALA A 768 -25.28 -33.64 0.06
C ALA A 768 -26.37 -32.69 -0.47
N LEU A 769 -26.13 -32.08 -1.63
CA LEU A 769 -27.05 -31.15 -2.29
C LEU A 769 -28.31 -31.85 -2.83
N LEU A 770 -28.16 -33.01 -3.46
CA LEU A 770 -29.28 -33.82 -3.94
C LEU A 770 -30.15 -34.31 -2.77
N MET A 771 -29.53 -34.70 -1.66
CA MET A 771 -30.26 -35.10 -0.45
C MET A 771 -31.16 -33.98 0.06
N VAL A 772 -30.64 -32.76 0.26
CA VAL A 772 -31.48 -31.64 0.75
C VAL A 772 -32.50 -31.15 -0.28
N SER A 773 -32.31 -31.48 -1.55
CA SER A 773 -33.26 -31.15 -2.62
C SER A 773 -34.46 -32.08 -2.61
N LEU A 774 -34.27 -33.37 -2.30
CA LEU A 774 -35.30 -34.42 -2.37
C LEU A 774 -35.88 -34.81 -1.00
N LEU A 775 -35.11 -34.73 0.08
CA LEU A 775 -35.54 -35.07 1.44
C LEU A 775 -35.92 -33.81 2.22
N THR A 776 -36.97 -33.90 3.04
CA THR A 776 -37.39 -32.79 3.90
C THR A 776 -36.50 -32.66 5.14
N VAL A 777 -36.18 -31.41 5.50
CA VAL A 777 -35.42 -31.06 6.72
C VAL A 777 -36.32 -30.84 7.93
N GLU A 778 -37.65 -30.89 7.75
CA GLU A 778 -38.66 -30.70 8.79
C GLU A 778 -39.27 -32.04 9.25
N VAL A 779 -39.82 -32.09 10.46
CA VAL A 779 -40.45 -33.30 11.02
C VAL A 779 -41.95 -33.11 11.06
N HIS A 780 -42.68 -34.01 10.40
CA HIS A 780 -44.14 -34.00 10.33
C HIS A 780 -44.67 -35.23 11.08
N GLU A 781 -44.80 -35.13 12.40
CA GLU A 781 -45.40 -36.17 13.26
C GLU A 781 -46.62 -35.57 13.96
N GLU A 782 -47.81 -36.09 13.67
CA GLU A 782 -49.08 -35.60 14.24
C GLU A 782 -49.08 -35.73 15.76
N GLY A 783 -49.40 -34.64 16.47
CA GLY A 783 -49.47 -34.59 17.93
C GLY A 783 -48.13 -34.47 18.67
N ALA A 784 -46.99 -34.38 17.97
CA ALA A 784 -45.67 -34.21 18.59
C ALA A 784 -45.19 -32.74 18.57
N ASN A 785 -44.79 -32.20 19.72
CA ASN A 785 -44.26 -30.84 19.85
C ASN A 785 -42.75 -30.87 20.14
N TYR A 786 -41.92 -30.82 19.09
CA TYR A 786 -40.46 -30.91 19.19
C TYR A 786 -39.78 -29.53 19.26
N LYS A 787 -38.70 -29.41 20.04
CA LYS A 787 -37.88 -28.18 20.05
C LYS A 787 -37.05 -28.08 18.77
N SER A 788 -36.74 -26.85 18.34
CA SER A 788 -35.99 -26.60 17.08
C SER A 788 -34.63 -27.32 17.01
N HIS A 789 -33.87 -27.38 18.12
CA HIS A 789 -32.61 -28.11 18.17
C HIS A 789 -32.80 -29.63 18.14
N GLU A 790 -33.92 -30.15 18.67
CA GLU A 790 -34.24 -31.58 18.63
C GLU A 790 -34.55 -32.03 17.20
N VAL A 791 -35.30 -31.20 16.46
CA VAL A 791 -35.56 -31.38 15.02
C VAL A 791 -34.27 -31.31 14.21
N TYR A 792 -33.43 -30.30 14.45
CA TYR A 792 -32.16 -30.12 13.75
C TYR A 792 -31.23 -31.34 13.91
N PHE A 793 -30.91 -31.72 15.14
CA PHE A 793 -30.01 -32.85 15.38
C PHE A 793 -30.63 -34.19 14.99
N GLY A 794 -31.95 -34.37 15.16
CA GLY A 794 -32.64 -35.61 14.78
C GLY A 794 -32.57 -35.87 13.28
N ARG A 795 -32.86 -34.85 12.47
CA ARG A 795 -32.78 -34.92 11.01
C ARG A 795 -31.33 -34.95 10.51
N LEU A 796 -30.42 -34.21 11.14
CA LEU A 796 -29.00 -34.25 10.78
C LEU A 796 -28.44 -35.68 10.85
N LEU A 797 -28.80 -36.48 11.86
CA LEU A 797 -28.37 -37.89 11.96
C LEU A 797 -28.87 -38.74 10.78
N THR A 798 -30.10 -38.52 10.31
CA THR A 798 -30.65 -39.20 9.12
C THR A 798 -29.82 -38.84 7.88
N PHE A 799 -29.56 -37.55 7.65
CA PHE A 799 -28.76 -37.08 6.53
C PHE A 799 -27.31 -37.55 6.60
N LEU A 800 -26.70 -37.56 7.78
CA LEU A 800 -25.35 -38.08 8.00
C LEU A 800 -25.27 -39.57 7.67
N THR A 801 -26.27 -40.37 8.05
CA THR A 801 -26.28 -41.81 7.75
C THR A 801 -26.25 -42.07 6.24
N ILE A 802 -27.08 -41.34 5.48
CA ILE A 802 -27.14 -41.46 4.02
C ILE A 802 -25.86 -40.89 3.39
N GLY A 803 -25.37 -39.73 3.84
CA GLY A 803 -24.16 -39.09 3.33
C GLY A 803 -22.88 -39.88 3.59
N LEU A 804 -22.75 -40.52 4.75
CA LEU A 804 -21.63 -41.43 5.04
C LEU A 804 -21.71 -42.68 4.15
N SER A 805 -22.92 -43.18 3.87
CA SER A 805 -23.11 -44.29 2.93
C SER A 805 -22.72 -43.88 1.49
N GLN A 806 -23.09 -42.68 1.05
CA GLN A 806 -22.63 -42.11 -0.23
C GLN A 806 -21.11 -42.06 -0.29
N ALA A 807 -20.47 -41.51 0.74
CA ALA A 807 -19.03 -41.39 0.79
C ALA A 807 -18.29 -42.73 0.75
N PHE A 808 -18.84 -43.74 1.43
CA PHE A 808 -18.35 -45.11 1.35
C PHE A 808 -18.46 -45.68 -0.07
N ILE A 809 -19.62 -45.54 -0.72
CA ILE A 809 -19.85 -46.09 -2.07
C ILE A 809 -18.98 -45.39 -3.11
N VAL A 810 -18.85 -44.06 -3.06
CA VAL A 810 -17.97 -43.28 -3.95
C VAL A 810 -16.54 -43.78 -3.81
N SER A 811 -15.98 -43.76 -2.59
CA SER A 811 -14.57 -44.11 -2.36
C SER A 811 -14.24 -45.56 -2.69
N MET A 812 -15.14 -46.49 -2.37
CA MET A 812 -14.98 -47.90 -2.75
C MET A 812 -15.08 -48.09 -4.27
N GLY A 813 -16.00 -47.41 -4.94
CA GLY A 813 -16.14 -47.49 -6.39
C GLY A 813 -14.95 -46.91 -7.14
N ASP A 814 -14.40 -45.80 -6.66
CA ASP A 814 -13.18 -45.22 -7.25
C ASP A 814 -12.06 -46.29 -7.26
N MET A 815 -11.80 -46.91 -6.10
CA MET A 815 -10.73 -47.91 -5.98
C MET A 815 -11.02 -49.23 -6.71
N PHE A 816 -12.23 -49.77 -6.59
CA PHE A 816 -12.52 -51.15 -7.03
C PHE A 816 -13.22 -51.23 -8.39
N LEU A 817 -14.05 -50.24 -8.75
CA LEU A 817 -14.77 -50.21 -10.02
C LEU A 817 -13.93 -49.54 -11.12
N LEU A 818 -13.32 -48.38 -10.81
CA LEU A 818 -12.48 -47.67 -11.76
C LEU A 818 -11.02 -48.10 -11.72
N GLY A 819 -10.55 -48.62 -10.59
CA GLY A 819 -9.15 -48.99 -10.41
C GLY A 819 -8.25 -47.78 -10.22
N THR A 820 -8.74 -46.68 -9.62
CA THR A 820 -7.88 -45.52 -9.34
C THR A 820 -6.73 -45.89 -8.41
N TYR A 821 -5.56 -45.36 -8.73
CA TYR A 821 -4.38 -45.52 -7.89
C TYR A 821 -4.58 -44.75 -6.58
N VAL A 822 -4.36 -45.44 -5.46
CA VAL A 822 -4.41 -44.89 -4.11
C VAL A 822 -3.32 -45.56 -3.29
N VAL A 823 -2.39 -44.78 -2.73
CA VAL A 823 -1.30 -45.29 -1.87
C VAL A 823 -1.89 -45.78 -0.55
N ASP A 824 -2.63 -44.92 0.14
CA ASP A 824 -3.14 -45.15 1.49
C ASP A 824 -4.66 -45.45 1.47
N LYS A 825 -5.02 -46.64 1.00
CA LYS A 825 -6.41 -47.06 0.75
C LYS A 825 -7.35 -46.91 1.95
N PHE A 826 -6.89 -47.25 3.15
CA PHE A 826 -7.69 -47.13 4.37
C PHE A 826 -8.03 -45.66 4.66
N TRP A 827 -7.03 -44.80 4.61
CA TRP A 827 -7.18 -43.37 4.88
C TRP A 827 -8.01 -42.67 3.80
N PHE A 828 -7.91 -43.09 2.53
CA PHE A 828 -8.75 -42.57 1.45
C PHE A 828 -10.25 -42.75 1.75
N VAL A 829 -10.65 -43.93 2.21
CA VAL A 829 -12.05 -44.19 2.61
C VAL A 829 -12.41 -43.40 3.86
N LEU A 830 -11.56 -43.42 4.89
CA LEU A 830 -11.86 -42.74 6.16
C LEU A 830 -11.97 -41.21 6.00
N PHE A 831 -11.09 -40.59 5.23
CA PHE A 831 -11.16 -39.16 4.95
C PHE A 831 -12.34 -38.83 4.04
N SER A 832 -12.68 -39.70 3.07
CA SER A 832 -13.90 -39.52 2.28
C SER A 832 -15.16 -39.54 3.15
N LEU A 833 -15.24 -40.46 4.12
CA LEU A 833 -16.33 -40.51 5.11
C LEU A 833 -16.39 -39.22 5.94
N PHE A 834 -15.25 -38.78 6.48
CA PHE A 834 -15.17 -37.56 7.26
C PHE A 834 -15.61 -36.33 6.45
N ILE A 835 -15.06 -36.14 5.25
CA ILE A 835 -15.37 -35.04 4.34
C ILE A 835 -16.85 -35.07 3.92
N GLY A 836 -17.39 -36.25 3.60
CA GLY A 836 -18.81 -36.43 3.29
C GLY A 836 -19.69 -35.97 4.46
N GLY A 837 -19.32 -36.33 5.69
CA GLY A 837 -19.97 -35.84 6.90
C GLY A 837 -19.89 -34.32 7.07
N VAL A 838 -18.72 -33.73 6.83
CA VAL A 838 -18.52 -32.26 6.86
C VAL A 838 -19.44 -31.57 5.85
N PHE A 839 -19.49 -32.05 4.62
CA PHE A 839 -20.33 -31.47 3.56
C PHE A 839 -21.82 -31.61 3.86
N VAL A 840 -22.25 -32.76 4.39
CA VAL A 840 -23.62 -32.92 4.90
C VAL A 840 -23.91 -31.87 5.97
N CYS A 841 -23.05 -31.71 6.98
CA CYS A 841 -23.24 -30.72 8.03
C CYS A 841 -23.37 -29.29 7.48
N ILE A 842 -22.54 -28.90 6.51
CA ILE A 842 -22.59 -27.57 5.90
C ILE A 842 -23.90 -27.38 5.13
N VAL A 843 -24.17 -28.26 4.16
CA VAL A 843 -25.31 -28.13 3.23
C VAL A 843 -26.64 -28.29 3.97
N TYR A 844 -26.76 -29.28 4.85
CA TYR A 844 -27.95 -29.48 5.68
C TYR A 844 -28.21 -28.28 6.57
N SER A 845 -27.19 -27.69 7.20
CA SER A 845 -27.38 -26.55 8.09
C SER A 845 -27.84 -25.31 7.34
N LEU A 846 -27.27 -25.02 6.17
CA LEU A 846 -27.74 -23.92 5.32
C LEU A 846 -29.23 -24.07 4.97
N VAL A 847 -29.64 -25.25 4.53
CA VAL A 847 -31.04 -25.51 4.17
C VAL A 847 -31.94 -25.52 5.40
N SER A 848 -31.48 -26.04 6.53
CA SER A 848 -32.27 -26.06 7.77
C SER A 848 -32.47 -24.67 8.36
N ILE A 849 -31.59 -23.69 8.08
CA ILE A 849 -31.70 -22.31 8.56
C ILE A 849 -32.50 -21.44 7.59
N PHE A 850 -32.23 -21.57 6.28
CA PHE A 850 -32.73 -20.65 5.25
C PHE A 850 -33.78 -21.27 4.32
N GLY A 851 -34.16 -22.53 4.52
CA GLY A 851 -35.13 -23.24 3.66
C GLY A 851 -34.66 -23.32 2.20
N ASN A 852 -35.55 -22.99 1.26
CA ASN A 852 -35.25 -23.00 -0.18
C ASN A 852 -34.13 -22.04 -0.57
N VAL A 853 -33.97 -20.90 0.13
CA VAL A 853 -32.84 -19.97 -0.10
C VAL A 853 -31.52 -20.64 0.25
N GLY A 854 -31.50 -21.45 1.31
CA GLY A 854 -30.32 -22.23 1.70
C GLY A 854 -29.88 -23.22 0.63
N LYS A 855 -30.83 -23.78 -0.15
CA LYS A 855 -30.51 -24.66 -1.29
C LYS A 855 -29.76 -23.87 -2.36
N SER A 856 -30.26 -22.69 -2.71
CA SER A 856 -29.59 -21.78 -3.67
C SER A 856 -28.20 -21.37 -3.20
N MET A 857 -28.03 -21.08 -1.91
CA MET A 857 -26.71 -20.76 -1.34
C MET A 857 -25.73 -21.93 -1.47
N ALA A 858 -26.18 -23.17 -1.21
CA ALA A 858 -25.34 -24.36 -1.38
C ALA A 858 -24.93 -24.58 -2.85
N ILE A 859 -25.79 -24.24 -3.81
CA ILE A 859 -25.48 -24.27 -5.25
C ILE A 859 -24.43 -23.20 -5.61
N ILE A 860 -24.61 -21.96 -5.12
CA ILE A 860 -23.63 -20.89 -5.37
C ILE A 860 -22.26 -21.25 -4.78
N LEU A 861 -22.23 -21.78 -3.55
CA LEU A 861 -21.00 -22.27 -2.94
C LEU A 861 -20.37 -23.40 -3.74
N LEU A 862 -21.15 -24.33 -4.31
CA LEU A 862 -20.62 -25.37 -5.20
C LEU A 862 -19.89 -24.75 -6.41
N VAL A 863 -20.51 -23.79 -7.10
CA VAL A 863 -19.91 -23.13 -8.28
C VAL A 863 -18.62 -22.42 -7.92
N LEU A 864 -18.61 -21.68 -6.82
CA LEU A 864 -17.41 -20.96 -6.34
C LEU A 864 -16.28 -21.92 -5.96
N GLN A 865 -16.62 -23.04 -5.30
CA GLN A 865 -15.64 -24.04 -4.90
C GLN A 865 -15.01 -24.77 -6.08
N VAL A 866 -15.77 -25.08 -7.13
CA VAL A 866 -15.24 -25.73 -8.33
C VAL A 866 -14.16 -24.87 -9.00
N ALA A 867 -14.37 -23.55 -9.06
CA ALA A 867 -13.40 -22.63 -9.66
C ALA A 867 -12.26 -22.23 -8.71
N GLY A 868 -12.54 -22.11 -7.41
CA GLY A 868 -11.64 -21.47 -6.44
C GLY A 868 -10.88 -22.38 -5.50
N SER A 869 -10.97 -23.72 -5.62
CA SER A 869 -10.37 -24.67 -4.65
C SER A 869 -9.04 -25.30 -5.06
N GLY A 870 -8.47 -24.92 -6.21
CA GLY A 870 -7.18 -25.47 -6.67
C GLY A 870 -7.23 -26.95 -7.08
N GLY A 871 -8.43 -27.44 -7.45
CA GLY A 871 -8.65 -28.84 -7.81
C GLY A 871 -8.14 -29.22 -9.20
N THR A 872 -8.45 -28.42 -10.21
CA THR A 872 -8.11 -28.66 -11.62
C THR A 872 -6.85 -27.91 -12.07
N PHE A 873 -6.60 -26.74 -11.48
CA PHE A 873 -5.42 -25.91 -11.73
C PHE A 873 -4.81 -25.45 -10.40
N PRO A 874 -3.48 -25.22 -10.33
CA PRO A 874 -2.88 -24.55 -9.19
C PRO A 874 -3.58 -23.22 -8.91
N ILE A 875 -3.90 -22.94 -7.65
CA ILE A 875 -4.67 -21.74 -7.30
C ILE A 875 -3.97 -20.44 -7.73
N GLN A 876 -2.65 -20.43 -7.77
CA GLN A 876 -1.81 -19.31 -8.19
C GLN A 876 -2.05 -18.88 -9.65
N MET A 877 -2.61 -19.78 -10.48
CA MET A 877 -2.93 -19.50 -11.88
C MET A 877 -4.33 -18.88 -12.06
N THR A 878 -5.12 -18.78 -10.99
CA THR A 878 -6.49 -18.23 -11.04
C THR A 878 -6.49 -16.71 -10.77
N PRO A 879 -7.52 -15.95 -11.19
CA PRO A 879 -7.62 -14.53 -10.88
C PRO A 879 -7.58 -14.22 -9.36
N PRO A 880 -7.11 -13.02 -8.94
CA PRO A 880 -6.95 -12.65 -7.53
C PRO A 880 -8.20 -12.86 -6.65
N PHE A 881 -9.40 -12.69 -7.23
CA PHE A 881 -10.66 -12.97 -6.54
C PHE A 881 -10.76 -14.43 -6.04
N PHE A 882 -10.41 -15.41 -6.89
CA PHE A 882 -10.46 -16.82 -6.51
C PHE A 882 -9.31 -17.18 -5.56
N GLN A 883 -8.15 -16.57 -5.71
CA GLN A 883 -7.04 -16.72 -4.77
C GLN A 883 -7.40 -16.21 -3.36
N ALA A 884 -8.10 -15.07 -3.26
CA ALA A 884 -8.56 -14.53 -1.99
C ALA A 884 -9.66 -15.40 -1.35
N LEU A 885 -10.52 -16.01 -2.18
CA LEU A 885 -11.59 -16.89 -1.71
C LEU A 885 -11.08 -18.28 -1.28
N TYR A 886 -9.97 -18.76 -1.86
CA TYR A 886 -9.39 -20.09 -1.65
C TYR A 886 -9.31 -20.58 -0.20
N PRO A 887 -8.85 -19.78 0.79
CA PRO A 887 -8.78 -20.23 2.20
C PRO A 887 -10.15 -20.41 2.86
N PHE A 888 -11.23 -19.86 2.28
CA PHE A 888 -12.58 -19.91 2.83
C PHE A 888 -13.44 -21.01 2.19
N LEU A 889 -12.87 -21.82 1.30
CA LEU A 889 -13.57 -22.86 0.58
C LEU A 889 -13.25 -24.23 1.17
N PRO A 890 -14.25 -24.98 1.70
CA PRO A 890 -13.98 -26.30 2.27
C PRO A 890 -13.46 -27.32 1.25
N PHE A 891 -13.76 -27.17 -0.05
CA PHE A 891 -13.17 -27.99 -1.11
C PHE A 891 -11.64 -27.95 -1.11
N THR A 892 -11.03 -26.80 -0.82
CA THR A 892 -9.57 -26.63 -0.79
C THR A 892 -8.90 -27.67 0.10
N TYR A 893 -9.40 -27.77 1.33
CA TYR A 893 -8.88 -28.68 2.36
C TYR A 893 -9.30 -30.12 2.11
N ALA A 894 -10.52 -30.34 1.62
CA ALA A 894 -11.01 -31.67 1.29
C ALA A 894 -10.23 -32.33 0.15
N ILE A 895 -9.98 -31.60 -0.94
CA ILE A 895 -9.21 -32.08 -2.08
C ILE A 895 -7.78 -32.38 -1.65
N SER A 896 -7.17 -31.47 -0.89
CA SER A 896 -5.81 -31.62 -0.36
C SER A 896 -5.70 -32.88 0.50
N ALA A 897 -6.58 -33.08 1.49
CA ALA A 897 -6.54 -34.28 2.34
C ALA A 897 -6.71 -35.59 1.56
N ILE A 898 -7.60 -35.66 0.57
CA ILE A 898 -7.75 -36.86 -0.27
C ILE A 898 -6.52 -37.05 -1.18
N ARG A 899 -5.95 -35.97 -1.70
CA ARG A 899 -4.76 -36.01 -2.57
C ARG A 899 -3.56 -36.63 -1.87
N GLU A 900 -3.35 -36.35 -0.59
CA GLU A 900 -2.29 -36.96 0.22
C GLU A 900 -2.44 -38.49 0.30
N THR A 901 -3.67 -39.01 0.39
CA THR A 901 -3.88 -40.48 0.39
C THR A 901 -3.65 -41.14 -0.97
N VAL A 902 -3.73 -40.36 -2.05
CA VAL A 902 -3.55 -40.81 -3.43
C VAL A 902 -2.07 -40.74 -3.85
N GLY A 903 -1.40 -39.62 -3.56
CA GLY A 903 -0.03 -39.36 -3.98
C GLY A 903 1.03 -39.85 -2.97
N GLY A 904 0.71 -39.86 -1.68
CA GLY A 904 1.61 -40.20 -0.59
C GLY A 904 1.42 -39.26 0.61
N MET A 905 1.38 -39.82 1.81
CA MET A 905 0.87 -39.14 3.00
C MET A 905 1.86 -38.14 3.64
N LEU A 906 1.47 -36.87 3.75
CA LEU A 906 2.10 -35.88 4.64
C LEU A 906 1.16 -35.49 5.79
N TRP A 907 1.46 -35.99 7.00
CA TRP A 907 0.59 -35.82 8.16
C TRP A 907 0.41 -34.38 8.62
N ASP A 908 1.40 -33.50 8.44
CA ASP A 908 1.29 -32.09 8.80
C ASP A 908 0.22 -31.37 7.96
N ILE A 909 0.14 -31.70 6.66
CA ILE A 909 -0.85 -31.14 5.74
C ILE A 909 -2.23 -31.69 6.07
N VAL A 910 -2.35 -33.01 6.18
CA VAL A 910 -3.62 -33.68 6.48
C VAL A 910 -4.21 -33.22 7.81
N THR A 911 -3.39 -33.13 8.86
CA THR A 911 -3.87 -32.71 10.19
C THR A 911 -4.43 -31.28 10.15
N ARG A 912 -3.73 -30.36 9.48
CA ARG A 912 -4.22 -28.99 9.27
C ARG A 912 -5.56 -29.00 8.53
N ASP A 913 -5.65 -29.74 7.43
CA ASP A 913 -6.84 -29.76 6.57
C ASP A 913 -8.06 -30.32 7.31
N LEU A 914 -7.89 -31.41 8.07
CA LEU A 914 -8.95 -31.99 8.91
C LEU A 914 -9.39 -31.05 10.04
N LEU A 915 -8.46 -30.30 10.65
CA LEU A 915 -8.79 -29.30 11.68
C LEU A 915 -9.61 -28.14 11.10
N VAL A 916 -9.23 -27.62 9.94
CA VAL A 916 -9.97 -26.53 9.27
C VAL A 916 -11.37 -27.00 8.86
N LEU A 917 -11.49 -28.21 8.28
CA LEU A 917 -12.79 -28.81 7.96
C LEU A 917 -13.66 -29.01 9.20
N SER A 918 -13.07 -29.39 10.33
CA SER A 918 -13.78 -29.49 11.61
C SER A 918 -14.30 -28.13 12.08
N ALA A 919 -13.55 -27.04 11.87
CA ALA A 919 -13.98 -25.68 12.20
C ALA A 919 -15.23 -25.27 11.40
N PHE A 920 -15.32 -25.62 10.10
CA PHE A 920 -16.54 -25.39 9.32
C PHE A 920 -17.77 -26.08 9.92
N VAL A 921 -17.63 -27.31 10.41
CA VAL A 921 -18.74 -28.02 11.08
C VAL A 921 -19.18 -27.28 12.34
N VAL A 922 -18.22 -26.87 13.19
CA VAL A 922 -18.53 -26.14 14.42
C VAL A 922 -19.28 -24.83 14.11
N ILE A 923 -18.78 -24.05 13.15
CA ILE A 923 -19.40 -22.79 12.72
C ILE A 923 -20.84 -23.02 12.25
N MET A 924 -21.06 -24.02 11.40
CA MET A 924 -22.39 -24.30 10.84
C MET A 924 -23.38 -24.82 11.87
N VAL A 925 -22.94 -25.67 12.81
CA VAL A 925 -23.80 -26.14 13.91
C VAL A 925 -24.16 -24.99 14.84
N VAL A 926 -23.21 -24.12 15.20
CA VAL A 926 -23.49 -22.94 16.04
C VAL A 926 -24.46 -21.99 15.32
N ALA A 927 -24.23 -21.72 14.04
CA ALA A 927 -25.13 -20.90 13.22
C ALA A 927 -26.55 -21.49 13.18
N ALA A 928 -26.67 -22.82 13.04
CA ALA A 928 -27.97 -23.48 13.04
C ALA A 928 -28.71 -23.37 14.38
N LEU A 929 -28.01 -23.50 15.50
CA LEU A 929 -28.63 -23.40 16.82
C LEU A 929 -29.11 -21.98 17.13
N LEU A 930 -28.36 -20.96 16.70
CA LEU A 930 -28.69 -19.56 16.98
C LEU A 930 -29.71 -18.98 15.99
N LEU A 931 -29.55 -19.26 14.69
CA LEU A 931 -30.26 -18.54 13.62
C LEU A 931 -31.53 -19.25 13.14
N LYS A 932 -31.64 -20.58 13.28
CA LYS A 932 -32.79 -21.34 12.74
C LYS A 932 -34.13 -20.84 13.28
N LYS A 933 -34.25 -20.63 14.59
CA LYS A 933 -35.51 -20.18 15.22
C LYS A 933 -35.92 -18.77 14.79
N PRO A 934 -35.06 -17.73 14.88
CA PRO A 934 -35.44 -16.38 14.49
C PRO A 934 -35.68 -16.24 12.98
N ILE A 935 -34.87 -16.89 12.14
CA ILE A 935 -34.99 -16.79 10.69
C ILE A 935 -36.25 -17.48 10.19
N ASN A 936 -36.57 -18.70 10.64
CA ASN A 936 -37.80 -19.38 10.24
C ASN A 936 -39.06 -18.57 10.62
N LYS A 937 -39.07 -17.96 11.81
CA LYS A 937 -40.20 -17.11 12.23
C LYS A 937 -40.33 -15.84 11.38
N SER A 938 -39.22 -15.26 10.95
CA SER A 938 -39.20 -14.06 10.11
C SER A 938 -39.60 -14.35 8.66
N SER A 939 -39.18 -15.52 8.14
CA SER A 939 -39.42 -15.92 6.76
C SER A 939 -40.85 -16.41 6.48
N GLU A 940 -41.60 -16.81 7.52
CA GLU A 940 -43.01 -17.24 7.39
C GLU A 940 -43.86 -16.25 6.59
N LYS A 941 -43.84 -14.95 6.94
CA LYS A 941 -44.60 -13.90 6.20
C LYS A 941 -44.14 -13.71 4.75
N PHE A 942 -42.82 -13.80 4.52
CA PHE A 942 -42.26 -13.65 3.19
C PHE A 942 -42.64 -14.82 2.29
N VAL A 943 -42.58 -16.04 2.83
CA VAL A 943 -42.98 -17.27 2.12
C VAL A 943 -44.48 -17.30 1.86
N GLU A 944 -45.31 -16.85 2.81
CA GLU A 944 -46.76 -16.74 2.61
C GLU A 944 -47.11 -15.78 1.47
N ASN A 945 -46.47 -14.60 1.42
CA ASN A 945 -46.61 -13.65 0.31
C ASN A 945 -46.08 -14.21 -1.02
N ALA A 946 -44.95 -14.91 -1.00
CA ALA A 946 -44.38 -15.54 -2.19
C ALA A 946 -45.26 -16.67 -2.73
N LYS A 947 -45.86 -17.49 -1.86
CA LYS A 947 -46.85 -18.52 -2.25
C LYS A 947 -48.12 -17.90 -2.82
N GLY A 948 -48.50 -16.71 -2.37
CA GLY A 948 -49.57 -15.91 -2.97
C GLY A 948 -49.36 -15.59 -4.45
N SER A 949 -48.12 -15.58 -4.94
CA SER A 949 -47.81 -15.36 -6.36
C SER A 949 -48.22 -16.52 -7.28
N LYS A 950 -48.48 -17.73 -6.72
CA LYS A 950 -48.70 -19.00 -7.45
C LYS A 950 -47.54 -19.45 -8.35
N ILE A 951 -46.40 -18.75 -8.35
CA ILE A 951 -45.20 -19.10 -9.12
C ILE A 951 -44.23 -19.92 -8.26
N ILE A 952 -44.21 -19.67 -6.94
CA ILE A 952 -43.28 -20.27 -6.00
C ILE A 952 -44.07 -21.19 -5.06
N HIS A 953 -43.72 -22.48 -5.03
CA HIS A 953 -44.43 -23.51 -4.28
C HIS A 953 -43.82 -23.80 -2.90
#